data_AF-A0A803KS44-F1
#
_entry.id   AF-A0A803KS44-F1
#
_cell.length_a   1.000
_cell.length_b   1.000
_cell.length_c   1.000
_cell.angle_alpha   90.00
_cell.angle_beta   90.00
_cell.angle_gamma   90.00
#
_symmetry.space_group_name_H-M   'P 1'
#
loop_
_entity.id
_entity.type
_entity.pdbx_description
1 polymer ?
#
loop_
_entity_poly.entity_id
_entity_poly.type
_entity_poly.pdbx_seq_one_letter_code
_entity_poly.pdbx_strand_id
1 'polypeptide(L)'
;MEETMEASMRVIMSWDYETSDICPNTSLFNHHSREEVLEFMRAVKDLHAALQYFSGASNFSYHYPSHKKIVSCQNLLRIAKKRLSTEFFSLLKANTVFTVSKNNYHEDSTTEEASTMADLKLIADCMMSAGFGKKCLKIYKLTRRSFVEDALLKLGARKLKKSQVQKLDWETIDAKMTKWLNSIKICVKIFSHEKNLCEHLFSACTLPSVTESCFSDVCKESVLILLRIPGKLAKHAKKSPDKIFKFLILYEGMSKNTSEIEKIFSSEFTSVVRSQLRSSIGRVTEAVKSMEADFEAHVYKDSSKGVVSEGGIHPLTKYEMNYMVNLSNHASALDKVLADYPVSLQSPLPESYFEGEKMSSPVALHFAWLILILLGKLDSKSELYKDASLSYLFLANNLQYVVTKVKSTKLYNVLGEKWVNKHSSKVVQYAANYERMGWGRVISSLPKDLTVEISLDKVKECFKRFNVDFEEEYRKQVEWVVQDSKLRDEMKNSIIRKVDARYRKMYDKYKVVLAKSREKGKIDSVVKFTPEDLENYLLDLLDGYEEDDVVSPSIERVEMTLHARKENPVLQRRSRRPLLLVHDRKVSSQFSGEILARNKNLGINEYKFLLKAVVSSGIGEQTYAPRNILKGKEECPTIKDSLEEMDEFFQDSVEKLLSKSKISPQEIDVLVVNVSMFAAVPSLASRIVNHYKMRDDVKVYNLSGMGCSASLISISIVQSVFKHEKERYALVVTSESLSSNWYTGNDRSMILSNCLFRSGGSAILLTNKWGLRKKAMLKLKCLVRTHHGGRDDSYGCCMQMEDSVGRLGFHLSKNLPKSAARCLVDNLKELAPKILPTKEVVRFVVAVMVRRFFSGPNKQAGIGAGERNNKPSINFRTGVEHFCIHTGGKAVIDGLGENLKLSEYDLEPARMTLHRFGNTSAGSLWYVLGYMESKKRLKKGDRVLMVSFGAGFKCNSCLWEVVRDLDGCDNVWKDFIEDYPPKSLANPYLEMWDEDNLEEIEKNKPTRQKITEPKTPFHRSIDNDGSGSPMQEHSSSEDEGDDIVEDGEVSESGRNVIFRQHRQAHYDEFLKAKELSCEDSFMMRMEILQQITIYLKTMESKILL
;
A
#
# COMPACT_ATOMS: atom_id res chain seq x y z
N MET A 1 -13.10 -67.20 -49.11
CA MET A 1 -11.93 -66.34 -48.82
C MET A 1 -11.36 -65.68 -50.06
N GLU A 2 -11.01 -66.43 -51.12
CA GLU A 2 -10.57 -65.80 -52.39
C GLU A 2 -11.70 -65.00 -53.07
N GLU A 3 -12.92 -65.53 -53.16
CA GLU A 3 -14.09 -64.79 -53.67
C GLU A 3 -14.41 -63.53 -52.85
N THR A 4 -14.29 -63.64 -51.52
CA THR A 4 -14.49 -62.54 -50.57
C THR A 4 -13.48 -61.41 -50.80
N MET A 5 -12.23 -61.77 -51.15
CA MET A 5 -11.17 -60.82 -51.48
C MET A 5 -11.45 -60.10 -52.81
N GLU A 6 -11.89 -60.81 -53.85
CA GLU A 6 -12.23 -60.21 -55.15
C GLU A 6 -13.46 -59.30 -55.08
N ALA A 7 -14.49 -59.68 -54.32
CA ALA A 7 -15.65 -58.83 -54.04
C ALA A 7 -15.23 -57.55 -53.29
N SER A 8 -14.44 -57.69 -52.22
CA SER A 8 -13.95 -56.55 -51.43
C SER A 8 -13.03 -55.63 -52.23
N MET A 9 -12.25 -56.18 -53.16
CA MET A 9 -11.37 -55.43 -54.06
C MET A 9 -12.17 -54.51 -54.99
N ARG A 10 -13.25 -55.00 -55.61
CA ARG A 10 -14.11 -54.18 -56.47
C ARG A 10 -14.74 -53.02 -55.70
N VAL A 11 -15.26 -53.30 -54.51
CA VAL A 11 -15.84 -52.27 -53.65
C VAL A 11 -14.76 -51.24 -53.30
N ILE A 12 -13.62 -51.62 -52.70
CA ILE A 12 -12.61 -50.65 -52.22
C ILE A 12 -11.98 -49.81 -53.35
N MET A 13 -11.77 -50.39 -54.55
CA MET A 13 -11.19 -49.65 -55.68
C MET A 13 -12.12 -48.54 -56.18
N SER A 14 -13.44 -48.70 -56.09
CA SER A 14 -14.40 -47.65 -56.46
C SER A 14 -14.27 -46.38 -55.58
N TRP A 15 -13.57 -46.47 -54.45
CA TRP A 15 -13.33 -45.36 -53.52
C TRP A 15 -11.89 -44.84 -53.56
N ASP A 16 -11.10 -45.23 -54.56
CA ASP A 16 -9.74 -44.72 -54.76
C ASP A 16 -9.77 -43.39 -55.55
N TYR A 17 -9.15 -42.35 -54.99
CA TYR A 17 -9.12 -41.01 -55.57
C TYR A 17 -8.22 -40.88 -56.79
N GLU A 18 -7.29 -41.82 -56.99
CA GLU A 18 -6.40 -41.82 -58.15
C GLU A 18 -7.09 -42.37 -59.40
N THR A 19 -8.28 -42.99 -59.25
CA THR A 19 -9.00 -43.65 -60.35
C THR A 19 -10.49 -43.26 -60.47
N SER A 20 -11.02 -42.40 -59.58
CA SER A 20 -12.41 -41.94 -59.57
C SER A 20 -12.54 -40.41 -59.68
N ASP A 21 -13.65 -39.91 -60.24
CA ASP A 21 -13.96 -38.46 -60.38
C ASP A 21 -14.31 -37.76 -59.04
N ILE A 22 -14.09 -38.41 -57.90
CA ILE A 22 -14.52 -37.95 -56.58
C ILE A 22 -13.44 -37.07 -55.95
N CYS A 23 -13.79 -35.82 -55.61
CA CYS A 23 -12.85 -34.86 -55.03
C CYS A 23 -12.31 -35.34 -53.65
N PRO A 24 -10.99 -35.23 -53.37
CA PRO A 24 -10.35 -35.74 -52.14
C PRO A 24 -10.94 -35.25 -50.80
N ASN A 25 -11.70 -34.14 -50.82
CA ASN A 25 -12.25 -33.47 -49.64
C ASN A 25 -13.76 -33.72 -49.41
N THR A 26 -14.39 -34.63 -50.15
CA THR A 26 -15.82 -34.94 -49.99
C THR A 26 -16.07 -35.91 -48.83
N SER A 27 -17.07 -35.62 -47.98
CA SER A 27 -17.46 -36.49 -46.86
C SER A 27 -18.05 -37.82 -47.35
N LEU A 28 -17.73 -38.91 -46.66
CA LEU A 28 -18.27 -40.25 -46.91
C LEU A 28 -19.81 -40.29 -46.76
N PHE A 29 -20.38 -39.51 -45.84
CA PHE A 29 -21.80 -39.60 -45.47
C PHE A 29 -22.71 -38.58 -46.17
N ASN A 30 -22.15 -37.58 -46.86
CA ASN A 30 -22.94 -36.51 -47.50
C ASN A 30 -23.26 -36.79 -48.98
N HIS A 31 -22.48 -37.62 -49.66
CA HIS A 31 -22.63 -37.85 -51.11
C HIS A 31 -23.13 -39.23 -51.48
N HIS A 32 -23.14 -40.20 -50.56
CA HIS A 32 -23.37 -41.62 -50.84
C HIS A 32 -24.42 -42.16 -49.87
N SER A 33 -25.12 -43.24 -50.24
CA SER A 33 -26.14 -43.80 -49.36
C SER A 33 -25.50 -44.42 -48.12
N ARG A 34 -26.20 -44.39 -46.98
CA ARG A 34 -25.69 -45.03 -45.74
C ARG A 34 -25.39 -46.51 -45.94
N GLU A 35 -26.10 -47.16 -46.87
CA GLU A 35 -25.91 -48.55 -47.27
C GLU A 35 -24.56 -48.77 -47.99
N GLU A 36 -24.20 -47.90 -48.94
CA GLU A 36 -22.92 -47.94 -49.65
C GLU A 36 -21.72 -47.75 -48.70
N VAL A 37 -21.84 -46.85 -47.72
CA VAL A 37 -20.80 -46.63 -46.71
C VAL A 37 -20.63 -47.84 -45.80
N LEU A 38 -21.74 -48.48 -45.40
CA LEU A 38 -21.71 -49.71 -44.60
C LEU A 38 -21.14 -50.90 -45.39
N GLU A 39 -21.42 -50.98 -46.69
CA GLU A 39 -20.85 -52.00 -47.58
C GLU A 39 -19.33 -51.80 -47.73
N PHE A 40 -18.87 -50.56 -47.93
CA PHE A 40 -17.45 -50.23 -47.93
C PHE A 40 -16.76 -50.64 -46.61
N MET A 41 -17.36 -50.32 -45.46
CA MET A 41 -16.80 -50.71 -44.15
C MET A 41 -16.76 -52.23 -43.95
N ARG A 42 -17.76 -52.98 -44.44
CA ARG A 42 -17.76 -54.45 -44.43
C ARG A 42 -16.63 -55.01 -45.29
N ALA A 43 -16.50 -54.52 -46.53
CA ALA A 43 -15.42 -54.92 -47.45
C ALA A 43 -14.02 -54.70 -46.85
N VAL A 44 -13.81 -53.62 -46.09
CA VAL A 44 -12.53 -53.35 -45.40
C VAL A 44 -12.24 -54.38 -44.30
N LYS A 45 -13.26 -54.77 -43.51
CA LYS A 45 -13.11 -55.79 -42.47
C LYS A 45 -12.83 -57.17 -43.08
N ASP A 46 -13.58 -57.53 -44.11
CA ASP A 46 -13.46 -58.81 -44.81
C ASP A 46 -12.10 -58.94 -45.50
N LEU A 47 -11.60 -57.87 -46.11
CA LEU A 47 -10.26 -57.83 -46.70
C LEU A 47 -9.16 -57.98 -45.64
N HIS A 48 -9.33 -57.40 -44.45
CA HIS A 48 -8.38 -57.58 -43.34
C HIS A 48 -8.39 -59.02 -42.82
N ALA A 49 -9.57 -59.62 -42.64
CA ALA A 49 -9.71 -61.03 -42.23
C ALA A 49 -9.08 -61.97 -43.27
N ALA A 50 -9.26 -61.68 -44.56
CA ALA A 50 -8.59 -62.40 -45.64
C ALA A 50 -7.07 -62.29 -45.59
N LEU A 51 -6.53 -61.08 -45.36
CA LEU A 51 -5.08 -60.88 -45.19
C LEU A 51 -4.51 -61.68 -44.00
N GLN A 52 -5.22 -61.73 -42.87
CA GLN A 52 -4.80 -62.53 -41.70
C GLN A 52 -4.80 -64.03 -42.02
N TYR A 53 -5.85 -64.51 -42.71
CA TYR A 53 -5.95 -65.91 -43.13
C TYR A 53 -4.80 -66.32 -44.06
N PHE A 54 -4.51 -65.52 -45.11
CA PHE A 54 -3.41 -65.80 -46.04
C PHE A 54 -2.02 -65.64 -45.42
N SER A 55 -1.86 -64.76 -44.43
CA SER A 55 -0.59 -64.58 -43.69
C SER A 55 -0.36 -65.67 -42.63
N GLY A 56 -1.42 -66.33 -42.14
CA GLY A 56 -1.31 -67.49 -41.26
C GLY A 56 -1.08 -68.80 -42.03
N ALA A 57 -1.68 -68.93 -43.22
CA ALA A 57 -1.54 -70.10 -44.10
C ALA A 57 -0.15 -70.23 -44.74
N SER A 58 0.65 -69.15 -44.81
CA SER A 58 2.01 -69.17 -45.35
C SER A 58 3.03 -69.98 -44.53
N ASN A 59 2.66 -70.47 -43.33
CA ASN A 59 3.50 -71.36 -42.53
C ASN A 59 3.44 -72.84 -42.98
N PHE A 60 2.55 -73.20 -43.92
CA PHE A 60 2.38 -74.58 -44.42
C PHE A 60 2.06 -74.59 -45.92
N SER A 61 3.02 -74.30 -46.81
CA SER A 61 3.13 -74.90 -48.17
C SER A 61 4.05 -74.10 -49.10
N TYR A 62 4.95 -74.82 -49.77
CA TYR A 62 5.82 -74.33 -50.85
C TYR A 62 5.07 -74.32 -52.19
N HIS A 63 4.14 -73.37 -52.43
CA HIS A 63 3.69 -73.06 -53.79
C HIS A 63 3.30 -71.58 -53.96
N TYR A 64 3.78 -70.99 -55.05
CA TYR A 64 3.88 -69.56 -55.33
C TYR A 64 2.70 -69.07 -56.20
N PRO A 65 1.58 -68.60 -55.59
CA PRO A 65 0.86 -67.40 -56.08
C PRO A 65 0.37 -66.45 -54.96
N SER A 66 0.74 -66.71 -53.71
CA SER A 66 0.25 -66.01 -52.50
C SER A 66 0.87 -64.62 -52.29
N HIS A 67 2.10 -64.37 -52.74
CA HIS A 67 2.77 -63.08 -52.50
C HIS A 67 2.13 -61.91 -53.28
N LYS A 68 1.72 -62.10 -54.54
CA LYS A 68 1.04 -61.04 -55.32
C LYS A 68 -0.34 -60.68 -54.76
N LYS A 69 -1.10 -61.68 -54.29
CA LYS A 69 -2.41 -61.49 -53.65
C LYS A 69 -2.28 -60.73 -52.32
N ILE A 70 -1.30 -61.11 -51.49
CA ILE A 70 -0.99 -60.40 -50.22
C ILE A 70 -0.61 -58.93 -50.47
N VAL A 71 0.26 -58.66 -51.45
CA VAL A 71 0.65 -57.29 -51.82
C VAL A 71 -0.54 -56.47 -52.34
N SER A 72 -1.43 -57.08 -53.13
CA SER A 72 -2.66 -56.44 -53.59
C SER A 72 -3.59 -56.06 -52.43
N CYS A 73 -3.85 -56.99 -51.49
CA CYS A 73 -4.63 -56.72 -50.29
C CYS A 73 -4.02 -55.61 -49.43
N GLN A 74 -2.69 -55.60 -49.27
CA GLN A 74 -1.99 -54.55 -48.53
C GLN A 74 -2.14 -53.17 -49.19
N ASN A 75 -2.10 -53.10 -50.53
CA ASN A 75 -2.32 -51.85 -51.27
C ASN A 75 -3.76 -51.34 -51.15
N LEU A 76 -4.75 -52.21 -51.23
CA LEU A 76 -6.17 -51.85 -51.07
C LEU A 76 -6.49 -51.41 -49.62
N LEU A 77 -5.95 -52.12 -48.63
CA LEU A 77 -6.05 -51.72 -47.22
C LEU A 77 -5.35 -50.39 -46.96
N ARG A 78 -4.27 -50.04 -47.68
CA ARG A 78 -3.63 -48.72 -47.61
C ARG A 78 -4.56 -47.61 -48.12
N ILE A 79 -5.28 -47.85 -49.22
CA ILE A 79 -6.26 -46.91 -49.78
C ILE A 79 -7.41 -46.70 -48.80
N ALA A 80 -8.05 -47.79 -48.35
CA ALA A 80 -9.14 -47.73 -47.38
C ALA A 80 -8.73 -47.04 -46.06
N LYS A 81 -7.52 -47.35 -45.56
CA LYS A 81 -6.94 -46.69 -44.38
C LYS A 81 -6.79 -45.19 -44.57
N LYS A 82 -6.36 -44.73 -45.75
CA LYS A 82 -6.23 -43.29 -46.06
C LYS A 82 -7.61 -42.63 -46.04
N ARG A 83 -8.61 -43.22 -46.70
CA ARG A 83 -10.00 -42.71 -46.76
C ARG A 83 -10.64 -42.60 -45.37
N LEU A 84 -10.67 -43.70 -44.62
CA LEU A 84 -11.24 -43.73 -43.26
C LEU A 84 -10.52 -42.77 -42.31
N SER A 85 -9.19 -42.65 -42.42
CA SER A 85 -8.41 -41.71 -41.60
C SER A 85 -8.76 -40.24 -41.89
N THR A 86 -8.93 -39.88 -43.16
CA THR A 86 -9.30 -38.52 -43.58
C THR A 86 -10.71 -38.16 -43.11
N GLU A 87 -11.66 -39.08 -43.27
CA GLU A 87 -13.03 -38.84 -42.83
C GLU A 87 -13.13 -38.73 -41.31
N PHE A 88 -12.50 -39.65 -40.58
CA PHE A 88 -12.47 -39.62 -39.12
C PHE A 88 -11.88 -38.31 -38.60
N PHE A 89 -10.82 -37.82 -39.23
CA PHE A 89 -10.24 -36.51 -38.91
C PHE A 89 -11.22 -35.35 -39.17
N SER A 90 -11.90 -35.35 -40.33
CA SER A 90 -12.84 -34.30 -40.72
C SER A 90 -14.03 -34.22 -39.74
N LEU A 91 -14.65 -35.36 -39.44
CA LEU A 91 -15.79 -35.44 -38.52
C LEU A 91 -15.40 -35.09 -37.08
N LEU A 92 -14.21 -35.51 -36.62
CA LEU A 92 -13.70 -35.12 -35.30
C LEU A 92 -13.48 -33.61 -35.16
N LYS A 93 -13.12 -32.95 -36.27
CA LYS A 93 -12.94 -31.50 -36.35
C LYS A 93 -14.28 -30.76 -36.47
N ALA A 94 -15.30 -31.36 -37.06
CA ALA A 94 -16.66 -30.82 -37.12
C ALA A 94 -17.39 -30.96 -35.77
N ASN A 95 -17.08 -32.02 -35.01
CA ASN A 95 -17.59 -32.26 -33.65
C ASN A 95 -16.92 -31.33 -32.60
N THR A 96 -16.97 -30.02 -32.83
CA THR A 96 -16.52 -28.99 -31.89
C THR A 96 -17.72 -28.36 -31.21
N VAL A 97 -18.30 -29.10 -30.26
CA VAL A 97 -19.47 -28.69 -29.44
C VAL A 97 -19.22 -27.36 -28.70
N PHE A 98 -17.97 -26.93 -28.53
CA PHE A 98 -17.63 -25.71 -27.81
C PHE A 98 -16.96 -24.65 -28.69
N THR A 99 -17.77 -23.83 -29.39
CA THR A 99 -17.29 -22.54 -29.89
C THR A 99 -17.23 -21.54 -28.73
N VAL A 100 -16.02 -21.30 -28.23
CA VAL A 100 -15.76 -20.25 -27.22
C VAL A 100 -15.97 -18.87 -27.86
N SER A 101 -17.21 -18.40 -27.91
CA SER A 101 -17.54 -16.99 -28.12
C SER A 101 -17.52 -16.25 -26.78
N LYS A 102 -17.18 -14.97 -26.80
CA LYS A 102 -16.98 -14.15 -25.61
C LYS A 102 -18.22 -14.21 -24.69
N ASN A 103 -18.06 -14.88 -23.56
CA ASN A 103 -18.87 -14.80 -22.33
C ASN A 103 -20.27 -15.43 -22.29
N ASN A 104 -20.80 -16.09 -23.32
CA ASN A 104 -22.11 -16.77 -23.22
C ASN A 104 -22.08 -18.25 -23.63
N TYR A 105 -22.81 -19.05 -22.83
CA TYR A 105 -23.12 -20.46 -23.06
C TYR A 105 -24.30 -20.55 -24.04
N HIS A 106 -24.16 -21.32 -25.12
CA HIS A 106 -25.30 -21.88 -25.84
C HIS A 106 -25.06 -23.39 -25.95
N GLU A 107 -25.93 -24.17 -25.30
CA GLU A 107 -26.12 -25.59 -25.61
C GLU A 107 -27.05 -25.63 -26.81
N ASP A 108 -26.50 -25.55 -28.02
CA ASP A 108 -27.28 -25.82 -29.24
C ASP A 108 -27.25 -27.34 -29.47
N SER A 109 -28.09 -28.07 -28.74
CA SER A 109 -28.32 -29.49 -29.04
C SER A 109 -29.13 -29.61 -30.34
N THR A 110 -28.44 -29.66 -31.47
CA THR A 110 -29.06 -29.86 -32.77
C THR A 110 -29.11 -31.35 -33.14
N THR A 111 -30.15 -31.75 -33.85
CA THR A 111 -30.39 -33.11 -34.33
C THR A 111 -29.26 -33.65 -35.24
N GLU A 112 -28.45 -32.77 -35.84
CA GLU A 112 -27.25 -33.12 -36.64
C GLU A 112 -26.11 -33.73 -35.79
N GLU A 113 -26.07 -33.44 -34.48
CA GLU A 113 -25.00 -33.90 -33.59
C GLU A 113 -25.08 -35.40 -33.30
N ALA A 114 -26.29 -35.93 -33.11
CA ALA A 114 -26.51 -37.35 -32.85
C ALA A 114 -26.11 -38.21 -34.07
N SER A 115 -26.38 -37.72 -35.29
CA SER A 115 -25.97 -38.38 -36.52
C SER A 115 -24.45 -38.39 -36.67
N THR A 116 -23.80 -37.23 -36.46
CA THR A 116 -22.33 -37.10 -36.55
C THR A 116 -21.60 -38.00 -35.55
N MET A 117 -22.14 -38.12 -34.33
CA MET A 117 -21.60 -39.01 -33.29
C MET A 117 -21.73 -40.49 -33.66
N ALA A 118 -22.86 -40.90 -34.23
CA ALA A 118 -23.07 -42.26 -34.72
C ALA A 118 -22.10 -42.60 -35.87
N ASP A 119 -21.86 -41.65 -36.77
CA ASP A 119 -20.96 -41.83 -37.92
C ASP A 119 -19.48 -41.91 -37.49
N LEU A 120 -19.08 -41.09 -36.51
CA LEU A 120 -17.76 -41.18 -35.87
C LEU A 120 -17.54 -42.55 -35.22
N LYS A 121 -18.56 -43.08 -34.53
CA LYS A 121 -18.51 -44.40 -33.89
C LYS A 121 -18.37 -45.51 -34.93
N LEU A 122 -19.14 -45.47 -36.01
CA LEU A 122 -19.06 -46.46 -37.09
C LEU A 122 -17.66 -46.53 -37.72
N ILE A 123 -17.05 -45.38 -38.00
CA ILE A 123 -15.68 -45.33 -38.51
C ILE A 123 -14.68 -45.86 -37.48
N ALA A 124 -14.79 -45.44 -36.22
CA ALA A 124 -13.90 -45.89 -35.16
C ALA A 124 -13.95 -47.42 -35.00
N ASP A 125 -15.14 -48.01 -34.91
CA ASP A 125 -15.34 -49.46 -34.79
C ASP A 125 -14.80 -50.21 -36.02
N CYS A 126 -14.97 -49.65 -37.23
CA CYS A 126 -14.38 -50.19 -38.45
C CYS A 126 -12.85 -50.15 -38.42
N MET A 127 -12.24 -49.02 -38.04
CA MET A 127 -10.79 -48.89 -37.96
C MET A 127 -10.18 -49.78 -36.87
N MET A 128 -10.89 -49.98 -35.75
CA MET A 128 -10.44 -50.86 -34.67
C MET A 128 -10.45 -52.33 -35.10
N SER A 129 -11.51 -52.78 -35.79
CA SER A 129 -11.64 -54.17 -36.27
C SER A 129 -10.78 -54.50 -37.50
N ALA A 130 -10.48 -53.52 -38.36
CA ALA A 130 -9.64 -53.71 -39.56
C ALA A 130 -8.12 -53.61 -39.30
N GLY A 131 -7.67 -53.71 -38.05
CA GLY A 131 -6.25 -53.65 -37.68
C GLY A 131 -5.61 -52.24 -37.73
N PHE A 132 -6.42 -51.18 -37.86
CA PHE A 132 -5.96 -49.78 -37.92
C PHE A 132 -6.10 -49.03 -36.59
N GLY A 133 -6.44 -49.70 -35.49
CA GLY A 133 -6.74 -49.07 -34.20
C GLY A 133 -5.66 -48.12 -33.67
N LYS A 134 -4.36 -48.47 -33.81
CA LYS A 134 -3.26 -47.58 -33.42
C LYS A 134 -3.28 -46.24 -34.18
N LYS A 135 -3.67 -46.24 -35.46
CA LYS A 135 -3.79 -45.03 -36.28
C LYS A 135 -5.04 -44.24 -35.91
N CYS A 136 -6.17 -44.91 -35.66
CA CYS A 136 -7.41 -44.30 -35.16
C CYS A 136 -7.17 -43.54 -33.85
N LEU A 137 -6.58 -44.21 -32.85
CA LEU A 137 -6.22 -43.60 -31.56
C LEU A 137 -5.24 -42.43 -31.73
N LYS A 138 -4.26 -42.54 -32.64
CA LYS A 138 -3.32 -41.44 -32.92
C LYS A 138 -4.03 -40.21 -33.50
N ILE A 139 -4.96 -40.39 -34.43
CA ILE A 139 -5.74 -39.29 -35.03
C ILE A 139 -6.61 -38.64 -33.97
N TYR A 140 -7.33 -39.43 -33.18
CA TYR A 140 -8.15 -38.95 -32.07
C TYR A 140 -7.32 -38.11 -31.09
N LYS A 141 -6.23 -38.70 -30.56
CA LYS A 141 -5.33 -38.04 -29.59
C LYS A 141 -4.80 -36.70 -30.10
N LEU A 142 -4.28 -36.66 -31.34
CA LEU A 142 -3.71 -35.43 -31.89
C LEU A 142 -4.77 -34.34 -32.12
N THR A 143 -5.92 -34.72 -32.67
CA THR A 143 -6.99 -33.77 -33.03
C THR A 143 -7.66 -33.22 -31.78
N ARG A 144 -8.07 -34.09 -30.86
CA ARG A 144 -8.77 -33.69 -29.63
C ARG A 144 -7.84 -33.01 -28.64
N ARG A 145 -6.56 -33.40 -28.53
CA ARG A 145 -5.57 -32.67 -27.71
C ARG A 145 -5.43 -31.23 -28.18
N SER A 146 -5.28 -31.00 -29.49
CA SER A 146 -5.19 -29.65 -30.06
C SER A 146 -6.43 -28.82 -29.73
N PHE A 147 -7.63 -29.41 -29.85
CA PHE A 147 -8.89 -28.74 -29.51
C PHE A 147 -8.95 -28.33 -28.03
N VAL A 148 -8.65 -29.26 -27.12
CA VAL A 148 -8.67 -29.01 -25.67
C VAL A 148 -7.62 -27.94 -25.30
N GLU A 149 -6.41 -28.02 -25.84
CA GLU A 149 -5.36 -27.02 -25.61
C GLU A 149 -5.78 -25.63 -26.09
N ASP A 150 -6.37 -25.51 -27.28
CA ASP A 150 -6.85 -24.24 -27.83
C ASP A 150 -8.02 -23.66 -27.02
N ALA A 151 -8.97 -24.49 -26.59
CA ALA A 151 -10.08 -24.07 -25.75
C ALA A 151 -9.59 -23.50 -24.41
N LEU A 152 -8.66 -24.20 -23.75
CA LEU A 152 -8.06 -23.74 -22.49
C LEU A 152 -7.23 -22.46 -22.68
N LEU A 153 -6.50 -22.32 -23.79
CA LEU A 153 -5.76 -21.10 -24.10
C LEU A 153 -6.67 -19.88 -24.27
N LYS A 154 -7.83 -20.05 -24.94
CA LYS A 154 -8.87 -18.99 -25.07
C LYS A 154 -9.45 -18.60 -23.70
N LEU A 155 -9.69 -19.59 -22.84
CA LEU A 155 -10.12 -19.40 -21.45
C LEU A 155 -9.00 -18.85 -20.55
N GLY A 156 -7.77 -18.67 -21.06
CA GLY A 156 -6.67 -18.02 -20.35
C GLY A 156 -5.83 -18.93 -19.46
N ALA A 157 -5.95 -20.25 -19.59
CA ALA A 157 -5.13 -21.23 -18.89
C ALA A 157 -3.72 -21.31 -19.51
N ARG A 158 -2.89 -20.29 -19.23
CA ARG A 158 -1.50 -20.22 -19.69
C ARG A 158 -0.52 -20.69 -18.62
N LYS A 159 0.54 -21.37 -19.03
CA LYS A 159 1.64 -21.79 -18.15
C LYS A 159 2.32 -20.58 -17.52
N LEU A 160 2.21 -20.43 -16.20
CA LEU A 160 2.84 -19.36 -15.44
C LEU A 160 4.27 -19.74 -15.00
N LYS A 161 5.26 -18.88 -15.29
CA LYS A 161 6.63 -19.01 -14.77
C LYS A 161 6.77 -18.26 -13.42
N LYS A 162 7.61 -18.75 -12.51
CA LYS A 162 7.89 -18.13 -11.20
C LYS A 162 8.25 -16.64 -11.35
N SER A 163 9.18 -16.33 -12.24
CA SER A 163 9.68 -14.97 -12.50
C SER A 163 8.63 -14.02 -13.09
N GLN A 164 7.57 -14.56 -13.69
CA GLN A 164 6.45 -13.74 -14.18
C GLN A 164 5.55 -13.36 -13.01
N VAL A 165 5.11 -14.35 -12.20
CA VAL A 165 4.19 -14.10 -11.08
C VAL A 165 4.75 -13.09 -10.06
N GLN A 166 6.03 -13.18 -9.73
CA GLN A 166 6.68 -12.26 -8.77
C GLN A 166 6.77 -10.80 -9.27
N LYS A 167 6.60 -10.56 -10.58
CA LYS A 167 6.67 -9.24 -11.20
C LYS A 167 5.29 -8.65 -11.52
N LEU A 168 4.23 -9.44 -11.40
CA LEU A 168 2.87 -8.96 -11.64
C LEU A 168 2.43 -8.06 -10.47
N ASP A 169 1.77 -6.98 -10.83
CA ASP A 169 0.97 -6.16 -9.93
C ASP A 169 -0.26 -6.94 -9.42
N TRP A 170 -0.85 -6.46 -8.33
CA TRP A 170 -1.97 -7.12 -7.70
C TRP A 170 -3.22 -7.15 -8.58
N GLU A 171 -3.54 -6.06 -9.29
CA GLU A 171 -4.71 -5.99 -10.17
C GLU A 171 -4.65 -7.08 -11.24
N THR A 172 -3.48 -7.29 -11.84
CA THR A 172 -3.28 -8.39 -12.80
C THR A 172 -3.40 -9.77 -12.16
N ILE A 173 -2.96 -9.95 -10.91
CA ILE A 173 -3.12 -11.21 -10.18
C ILE A 173 -4.60 -11.47 -9.86
N ASP A 174 -5.33 -10.47 -9.37
CA ASP A 174 -6.76 -10.54 -9.06
C ASP A 174 -7.59 -10.81 -10.32
N ALA A 175 -7.29 -10.12 -11.43
CA ALA A 175 -7.92 -10.37 -12.72
C ALA A 175 -7.66 -11.81 -13.21
N LYS A 176 -6.46 -12.36 -12.96
CA LYS A 176 -6.15 -13.76 -13.30
C LYS A 176 -6.88 -14.76 -12.41
N MET A 177 -7.03 -14.49 -11.12
CA MET A 177 -7.81 -15.32 -10.20
C MET A 177 -9.28 -15.33 -10.61
N THR A 178 -9.85 -14.15 -10.84
CA THR A 178 -11.24 -13.98 -11.28
C THR A 178 -11.48 -14.67 -12.63
N LYS A 179 -10.58 -14.49 -13.60
CA LYS A 179 -10.66 -15.19 -14.88
C LYS A 179 -10.58 -16.71 -14.71
N TRP A 180 -9.69 -17.20 -13.84
CA TRP A 180 -9.58 -18.63 -13.55
C TRP A 180 -10.87 -19.18 -12.91
N LEU A 181 -11.45 -18.46 -11.94
CA LEU A 181 -12.70 -18.83 -11.27
C LEU A 181 -13.89 -18.96 -12.25
N ASN A 182 -13.94 -18.08 -13.25
CA ASN A 182 -14.96 -18.16 -14.29
C ASN A 182 -14.67 -19.31 -15.28
N SER A 183 -13.40 -19.56 -15.56
CA SER A 183 -12.97 -20.54 -16.57
C SER A 183 -13.02 -21.98 -16.08
N ILE A 184 -12.77 -22.23 -14.80
CA ILE A 184 -12.70 -23.61 -14.26
C ILE A 184 -14.02 -24.36 -14.46
N LYS A 185 -15.17 -23.70 -14.29
CA LYS A 185 -16.50 -24.29 -14.52
C LYS A 185 -16.68 -24.76 -15.96
N ILE A 186 -16.25 -23.95 -16.93
CA ILE A 186 -16.30 -24.28 -18.36
C ILE A 186 -15.34 -25.43 -18.68
N CYS A 187 -14.11 -25.37 -18.16
CA CYS A 187 -13.11 -26.41 -18.37
C CYS A 187 -13.58 -27.77 -17.83
N VAL A 188 -14.22 -27.82 -16.66
CA VAL A 188 -14.76 -29.06 -16.08
C VAL A 188 -15.80 -29.70 -17.01
N LYS A 189 -16.72 -28.90 -17.58
CA LYS A 189 -17.68 -29.37 -18.59
C LYS A 189 -16.99 -29.91 -19.85
N ILE A 190 -15.95 -29.22 -20.36
CA ILE A 190 -15.17 -29.68 -21.52
C ILE A 190 -14.52 -31.04 -21.23
N PHE A 191 -13.91 -31.22 -20.05
CA PHE A 191 -13.31 -32.49 -19.67
C PHE A 191 -14.33 -33.62 -19.50
N SER A 192 -15.51 -33.31 -18.95
CA SER A 192 -16.60 -34.28 -18.84
C SER A 192 -17.10 -34.72 -20.21
N HIS A 193 -17.29 -33.78 -21.14
CA HIS A 193 -17.68 -34.10 -22.51
C HIS A 193 -16.62 -34.94 -23.23
N GLU A 194 -15.34 -34.58 -23.12
CA GLU A 194 -14.25 -35.34 -23.74
C GLU A 194 -14.13 -36.76 -23.16
N LYS A 195 -14.42 -36.95 -21.86
CA LYS A 195 -14.50 -38.27 -21.26
C LYS A 195 -15.62 -39.11 -21.87
N ASN A 196 -16.83 -38.54 -21.94
CA ASN A 196 -17.99 -39.21 -22.52
C ASN A 196 -17.78 -39.54 -24.01
N LEU A 197 -17.18 -38.62 -24.78
CA LEU A 197 -16.85 -38.83 -26.19
C LEU A 197 -15.85 -39.99 -26.36
N CYS A 198 -14.79 -40.02 -25.55
CA CYS A 198 -13.79 -41.06 -25.59
C CYS A 198 -14.39 -42.44 -25.22
N GLU A 199 -15.22 -42.49 -24.17
CA GLU A 199 -15.94 -43.70 -23.75
C GLU A 199 -16.91 -44.21 -24.82
N HIS A 200 -17.66 -43.31 -25.46
CA HIS A 200 -18.63 -43.68 -26.48
C HIS A 200 -17.98 -44.24 -27.75
N LEU A 201 -16.93 -43.58 -28.26
CA LEU A 201 -16.27 -43.96 -29.51
C LEU A 201 -15.48 -45.27 -29.37
N PHE A 202 -14.89 -45.52 -28.20
CA PHE A 202 -14.04 -46.68 -27.97
C PHE A 202 -14.70 -47.76 -27.10
N SER A 203 -16.03 -47.74 -26.98
CA SER A 203 -16.78 -48.73 -26.19
C SER A 203 -16.62 -50.17 -26.70
N ALA A 204 -16.31 -50.36 -27.98
CA ALA A 204 -16.10 -51.67 -28.60
C ALA A 204 -14.66 -52.21 -28.41
N CYS A 205 -13.76 -51.43 -27.80
CA CYS A 205 -12.41 -51.88 -27.47
C CYS A 205 -12.46 -52.95 -26.36
N THR A 206 -11.75 -54.06 -26.53
CA THR A 206 -11.69 -55.17 -25.58
C THR A 206 -11.04 -54.85 -24.24
N LEU A 207 -10.37 -53.70 -24.10
CA LEU A 207 -9.64 -53.29 -22.89
C LEU A 207 -10.02 -51.86 -22.47
N PRO A 208 -10.77 -51.67 -21.37
CA PRO A 208 -11.12 -50.34 -20.84
C PRO A 208 -9.91 -49.44 -20.53
N SER A 209 -8.76 -50.04 -20.23
CA SER A 209 -7.49 -49.33 -19.99
C SER A 209 -7.00 -48.52 -21.20
N VAL A 210 -7.35 -48.93 -22.42
CA VAL A 210 -6.98 -48.22 -23.65
C VAL A 210 -7.75 -46.91 -23.78
N THR A 211 -9.05 -46.92 -23.45
CA THR A 211 -9.91 -45.74 -23.46
C THR A 211 -9.49 -44.74 -22.39
N GLU A 212 -9.24 -45.22 -21.17
CA GLU A 212 -8.74 -44.40 -20.05
C GLU A 212 -7.35 -43.79 -20.34
N SER A 213 -6.44 -44.57 -20.94
CA SER A 213 -5.15 -44.07 -21.42
C SER A 213 -5.33 -43.03 -22.52
N CYS A 214 -6.30 -43.20 -23.41
CA CYS A 214 -6.58 -42.26 -24.50
C CYS A 214 -7.08 -40.92 -23.98
N PHE A 215 -8.07 -40.93 -23.07
CA PHE A 215 -8.57 -39.73 -22.40
C PHE A 215 -7.46 -39.00 -21.62
N SER A 216 -6.64 -39.76 -20.88
CA SER A 216 -5.48 -39.21 -20.16
C SER A 216 -4.51 -38.51 -21.12
N ASP A 217 -4.14 -39.13 -22.24
CA ASP A 217 -3.24 -38.54 -23.23
C ASP A 217 -3.77 -37.24 -23.86
N VAL A 218 -5.10 -37.05 -23.92
CA VAL A 218 -5.73 -35.84 -24.45
C VAL A 218 -5.77 -34.73 -23.41
N CYS A 219 -6.21 -35.03 -22.18
CA CYS A 219 -6.57 -34.00 -21.20
C CYS A 219 -5.51 -33.74 -20.12
N LYS A 220 -4.62 -34.69 -19.82
CA LYS A 220 -3.76 -34.67 -18.63
C LYS A 220 -2.89 -33.42 -18.52
N GLU A 221 -2.14 -33.05 -19.55
CA GLU A 221 -1.27 -31.86 -19.48
C GLU A 221 -2.08 -30.56 -19.37
N SER A 222 -3.19 -30.47 -20.10
CA SER A 222 -4.12 -29.34 -20.10
C SER A 222 -4.71 -29.09 -18.71
N VAL A 223 -5.25 -30.13 -18.05
CA VAL A 223 -5.79 -29.99 -16.68
C VAL A 223 -4.69 -29.71 -15.66
N LEU A 224 -3.49 -30.28 -15.81
CA LEU A 224 -2.37 -29.97 -14.93
C LEU A 224 -1.93 -28.51 -15.03
N ILE A 225 -1.91 -27.92 -16.22
CA ILE A 225 -1.60 -26.49 -16.40
C ILE A 225 -2.67 -25.64 -15.69
N LEU A 226 -3.95 -25.95 -15.89
CA LEU A 226 -5.08 -25.24 -15.29
C LEU A 226 -5.02 -25.27 -13.75
N LEU A 227 -4.80 -26.44 -13.16
CA LEU A 227 -4.77 -26.62 -11.71
C LEU A 227 -3.52 -26.03 -11.05
N ARG A 228 -2.39 -25.93 -11.78
CA ARG A 228 -1.16 -25.30 -11.26
C ARG A 228 -1.27 -23.79 -11.11
N ILE A 229 -2.23 -23.12 -11.78
CA ILE A 229 -2.34 -21.66 -11.77
C ILE A 229 -2.60 -21.13 -10.34
N PRO A 230 -3.67 -21.53 -9.63
CA PRO A 230 -3.93 -21.08 -8.25
C PRO A 230 -2.76 -21.35 -7.30
N GLY A 231 -2.22 -22.57 -7.30
CA GLY A 231 -1.12 -22.95 -6.42
C GLY A 231 0.19 -22.21 -6.71
N LYS A 232 0.42 -21.75 -7.95
CA LYS A 232 1.56 -20.88 -8.29
C LYS A 232 1.33 -19.43 -7.91
N LEU A 233 0.10 -18.92 -8.06
CA LEU A 233 -0.25 -17.58 -7.59
C LEU A 233 -0.09 -17.50 -6.07
N ALA A 234 -0.66 -18.44 -5.31
CA ALA A 234 -0.54 -18.50 -3.86
C ALA A 234 0.90 -18.61 -3.34
N LYS A 235 1.75 -19.39 -4.02
CA LYS A 235 3.15 -19.57 -3.59
C LYS A 235 4.05 -18.36 -3.88
N HIS A 236 3.74 -17.56 -4.90
CA HIS A 236 4.68 -16.57 -5.44
C HIS A 236 4.17 -15.13 -5.49
N ALA A 237 2.87 -14.90 -5.31
CA ALA A 237 2.31 -13.57 -5.15
C ALA A 237 2.80 -12.92 -3.85
N LYS A 238 2.90 -11.59 -3.83
CA LYS A 238 3.19 -10.83 -2.61
C LYS A 238 2.00 -10.92 -1.67
N LYS A 239 2.17 -11.67 -0.58
CA LYS A 239 1.18 -11.84 0.49
C LYS A 239 1.09 -10.56 1.31
N SER A 240 -0.13 -10.17 1.67
CA SER A 240 -0.41 -9.11 2.64
C SER A 240 -1.86 -9.29 3.16
N PRO A 241 -2.16 -8.92 4.41
CA PRO A 241 -3.46 -9.19 5.02
C PRO A 241 -4.66 -8.69 4.20
N ASP A 242 -4.56 -7.50 3.59
CA ASP A 242 -5.57 -6.89 2.72
C ASP A 242 -6.01 -7.78 1.53
N LYS A 243 -5.19 -8.75 1.14
CA LYS A 243 -5.42 -9.62 -0.03
C LYS A 243 -6.07 -10.94 0.31
N ILE A 244 -6.22 -11.27 1.59
CA ILE A 244 -6.67 -12.59 2.04
C ILE A 244 -8.02 -13.00 1.45
N PHE A 245 -8.94 -12.05 1.29
CA PHE A 245 -10.29 -12.28 0.79
C PHE A 245 -10.30 -12.89 -0.61
N LYS A 246 -9.41 -12.42 -1.51
CA LYS A 246 -9.31 -12.96 -2.87
C LYS A 246 -8.78 -14.39 -2.88
N PHE A 247 -7.89 -14.73 -1.94
CA PHE A 247 -7.40 -16.10 -1.77
C PHE A 247 -8.43 -17.03 -1.14
N LEU A 248 -9.27 -16.54 -0.21
CA LEU A 248 -10.41 -17.29 0.32
C LEU A 248 -11.45 -17.59 -0.76
N ILE A 249 -11.79 -16.61 -1.60
CA ILE A 249 -12.68 -16.82 -2.76
C ILE A 249 -12.08 -17.84 -3.74
N LEU A 250 -10.76 -17.77 -3.96
CA LEU A 250 -10.05 -18.74 -4.80
C LEU A 250 -10.11 -20.16 -4.19
N TYR A 251 -9.91 -20.29 -2.88
CA TYR A 251 -10.03 -21.55 -2.16
C TYR A 251 -11.45 -22.13 -2.28
N GLU A 252 -12.49 -21.33 -2.06
CA GLU A 252 -13.88 -21.75 -2.21
C GLU A 252 -14.17 -22.25 -3.63
N GLY A 253 -13.72 -21.50 -4.64
CA GLY A 253 -13.88 -21.86 -6.04
C GLY A 253 -13.18 -23.17 -6.39
N MET A 254 -11.98 -23.41 -5.86
CA MET A 254 -11.29 -24.70 -6.02
C MET A 254 -12.05 -25.82 -5.32
N SER A 255 -12.41 -25.63 -4.06
CA SER A 255 -13.07 -26.64 -3.23
C SER A 255 -14.44 -27.07 -3.79
N LYS A 256 -15.22 -26.13 -4.34
CA LYS A 256 -16.53 -26.41 -4.97
C LYS A 256 -16.42 -27.36 -6.17
N ASN A 257 -15.32 -27.31 -6.93
CA ASN A 257 -15.13 -28.13 -8.14
C ASN A 257 -14.35 -29.43 -7.88
N THR A 258 -13.87 -29.67 -6.65
CA THR A 258 -13.00 -30.82 -6.33
C THR A 258 -13.67 -32.16 -6.61
N SER A 259 -14.90 -32.36 -6.14
CA SER A 259 -15.62 -33.63 -6.28
C SER A 259 -15.84 -34.01 -7.76
N GLU A 260 -16.24 -33.05 -8.58
CA GLU A 260 -16.48 -33.27 -10.01
C GLU A 260 -15.18 -33.59 -10.77
N ILE A 261 -14.09 -32.88 -10.46
CA ILE A 261 -12.76 -33.16 -11.05
C ILE A 261 -12.26 -34.55 -10.63
N GLU A 262 -12.41 -34.93 -9.35
CA GLU A 262 -12.00 -36.27 -8.89
C GLU A 262 -12.83 -37.38 -9.54
N LYS A 263 -14.12 -37.15 -9.83
CA LYS A 263 -15.00 -38.09 -10.55
C LYS A 263 -14.59 -38.24 -12.03
N ILE A 264 -14.28 -37.14 -12.72
CA ILE A 264 -13.83 -37.19 -14.12
C ILE A 264 -12.48 -37.91 -14.22
N PHE A 265 -11.53 -37.60 -13.33
CA PHE A 265 -10.16 -38.10 -13.34
C PHE A 265 -9.91 -39.20 -12.29
N SER A 266 -10.85 -40.14 -12.16
CA SER A 266 -10.83 -41.22 -11.15
C SER A 266 -9.79 -42.33 -11.43
N SER A 267 -9.38 -42.48 -12.69
CA SER A 267 -8.46 -43.51 -13.17
C SER A 267 -7.03 -43.40 -12.60
N GLU A 268 -6.29 -44.52 -12.62
CA GLU A 268 -4.89 -44.57 -12.20
C GLU A 268 -3.99 -43.72 -13.12
N PHE A 269 -4.29 -43.69 -14.43
CA PHE A 269 -3.56 -42.90 -15.43
C PHE A 269 -3.61 -41.39 -15.17
N THR A 270 -4.59 -40.92 -14.38
CA THR A 270 -4.85 -39.52 -14.06
C THR A 270 -4.64 -39.21 -12.57
N SER A 271 -4.08 -40.14 -11.78
CA SER A 271 -3.76 -39.95 -10.35
C SER A 271 -2.96 -38.67 -10.05
N VAL A 272 -2.03 -38.29 -10.94
CA VAL A 272 -1.24 -37.05 -10.85
C VAL A 272 -2.12 -35.79 -10.84
N VAL A 273 -3.28 -35.81 -11.49
CA VAL A 273 -4.24 -34.69 -11.51
C VAL A 273 -4.83 -34.48 -10.11
N ARG A 274 -5.24 -35.55 -9.43
CA ARG A 274 -5.77 -35.50 -8.06
C ARG A 274 -4.71 -35.01 -7.07
N SER A 275 -3.48 -35.50 -7.19
CA SER A 275 -2.34 -35.02 -6.39
C SER A 275 -2.06 -33.53 -6.64
N GLN A 276 -2.08 -33.08 -7.90
CA GLN A 276 -1.87 -31.67 -8.24
C GLN A 276 -3.00 -30.77 -7.73
N LEU A 277 -4.25 -31.23 -7.74
CA LEU A 277 -5.40 -30.50 -7.18
C LEU A 277 -5.20 -30.28 -5.67
N ARG A 278 -4.95 -31.36 -4.91
CA ARG A 278 -4.70 -31.31 -3.46
C ARG A 278 -3.51 -30.43 -3.11
N SER A 279 -2.40 -30.58 -3.86
CA SER A 279 -1.21 -29.73 -3.67
C SER A 279 -1.50 -28.24 -3.91
N SER A 280 -2.34 -27.92 -4.90
CA SER A 280 -2.66 -26.52 -5.22
C SER A 280 -3.60 -25.90 -4.20
N ILE A 281 -4.60 -26.65 -3.72
CA ILE A 281 -5.46 -26.25 -2.60
C ILE A 281 -4.60 -26.01 -1.36
N GLY A 282 -3.73 -26.96 -0.98
CA GLY A 282 -2.85 -26.83 0.18
C GLY A 282 -1.95 -25.59 0.11
N ARG A 283 -1.47 -25.19 -1.08
CA ARG A 283 -0.71 -23.95 -1.25
C ARG A 283 -1.53 -22.68 -1.07
N VAL A 284 -2.81 -22.70 -1.46
CA VAL A 284 -3.73 -21.58 -1.21
C VAL A 284 -4.05 -21.50 0.28
N THR A 285 -4.34 -22.62 0.92
CA THR A 285 -4.54 -22.72 2.38
C THR A 285 -3.34 -22.16 3.14
N GLU A 286 -2.13 -22.56 2.78
CA GLU A 286 -0.89 -22.06 3.42
C GLU A 286 -0.67 -20.55 3.20
N ALA A 287 -1.09 -20.02 2.05
CA ALA A 287 -1.01 -18.59 1.80
C ALA A 287 -1.99 -17.80 2.70
N VAL A 288 -3.22 -18.31 2.89
CA VAL A 288 -4.21 -17.72 3.80
C VAL A 288 -3.71 -17.77 5.24
N LYS A 289 -3.27 -18.94 5.72
CA LYS A 289 -2.66 -19.13 7.05
C LYS A 289 -1.50 -18.17 7.31
N SER A 290 -0.60 -18.03 6.34
CA SER A 290 0.53 -17.09 6.41
C SER A 290 0.11 -15.61 6.47
N MET A 291 -0.98 -15.21 5.80
CA MET A 291 -1.47 -13.83 5.85
C MET A 291 -2.18 -13.51 7.17
N GLU A 292 -2.88 -14.50 7.76
CA GLU A 292 -3.43 -14.40 9.11
C GLU A 292 -2.33 -14.23 10.16
N ALA A 293 -1.26 -15.05 10.08
CA ALA A 293 -0.10 -14.91 10.97
C ALA A 293 0.60 -13.54 10.83
N ASP A 294 0.73 -13.03 9.59
CA ASP A 294 1.29 -11.70 9.35
C ASP A 294 0.39 -10.58 9.92
N PHE A 295 -0.94 -10.74 9.86
CA PHE A 295 -1.90 -9.82 10.46
C PHE A 295 -1.82 -9.82 11.98
N GLU A 296 -1.84 -11.00 12.60
CA GLU A 296 -1.70 -11.18 14.05
C GLU A 296 -0.39 -10.55 14.55
N ALA A 297 0.73 -10.83 13.86
CA ALA A 297 2.02 -10.24 14.19
C ALA A 297 2.03 -8.71 14.02
N HIS A 298 1.25 -8.15 13.09
CA HIS A 298 1.12 -6.71 12.90
C HIS A 298 0.39 -6.04 14.07
N VAL A 299 -0.72 -6.62 14.52
CA VAL A 299 -1.46 -6.14 15.71
C VAL A 299 -0.58 -6.29 16.96
N TYR A 300 0.08 -7.44 17.12
CA TYR A 300 0.92 -7.70 18.28
C TYR A 300 2.17 -6.81 18.34
N LYS A 301 2.79 -6.47 17.20
CA LYS A 301 3.99 -5.61 17.14
C LYS A 301 3.68 -4.13 17.06
N ASP A 302 2.40 -3.74 17.10
CA ASP A 302 2.03 -2.34 17.14
C ASP A 302 2.65 -1.68 18.38
N SER A 303 3.51 -0.70 18.12
CA SER A 303 4.30 0.06 19.11
C SER A 303 3.98 1.55 19.03
N SER A 304 2.87 1.91 18.36
CA SER A 304 2.43 3.29 18.25
C SER A 304 2.20 3.86 19.65
N LYS A 305 2.98 4.87 20.02
CA LYS A 305 2.83 5.60 21.29
C LYS A 305 1.76 6.71 21.22
N GLY A 306 0.99 6.77 20.14
CA GLY A 306 -0.06 7.76 19.94
C GLY A 306 -1.19 7.55 20.95
N VAL A 307 -1.38 8.53 21.83
CA VAL A 307 -2.52 8.61 22.74
C VAL A 307 -3.63 9.38 22.03
N VAL A 308 -4.88 8.93 22.12
CA VAL A 308 -6.01 9.68 21.55
C VAL A 308 -6.37 10.76 22.57
N SER A 309 -6.10 12.02 22.25
CA SER A 309 -6.12 13.16 23.19
C SER A 309 -7.42 13.32 24.00
N GLU A 310 -8.54 12.76 23.52
CA GLU A 310 -9.89 12.92 24.09
C GLU A 310 -10.51 11.59 24.57
N GLY A 311 -9.72 10.52 24.67
CA GLY A 311 -10.22 9.19 25.10
C GLY A 311 -11.12 8.49 24.07
N GLY A 312 -11.15 8.97 22.83
CA GLY A 312 -11.94 8.41 21.74
C GLY A 312 -11.47 7.03 21.22
N ILE A 313 -12.11 6.57 20.15
CA ILE A 313 -11.84 5.24 19.56
C ILE A 313 -10.47 5.24 18.88
N HIS A 314 -9.61 4.31 19.28
CA HIS A 314 -8.27 4.15 18.74
C HIS A 314 -8.30 3.66 17.27
N PRO A 315 -7.44 4.19 16.37
CA PRO A 315 -7.39 3.77 14.97
C PRO A 315 -7.16 2.26 14.77
N LEU A 316 -6.32 1.64 15.60
CA LEU A 316 -6.10 0.18 15.63
C LEU A 316 -7.41 -0.60 15.80
N THR A 317 -8.28 -0.18 16.74
CA THR A 317 -9.59 -0.80 16.97
C THR A 317 -10.46 -0.72 15.71
N LYS A 318 -10.47 0.43 15.02
CA LYS A 318 -11.21 0.58 13.76
C LYS A 318 -10.66 -0.33 12.66
N TYR A 319 -9.34 -0.35 12.51
CA TYR A 319 -8.65 -1.15 11.49
C TYR A 319 -8.92 -2.65 11.67
N GLU A 320 -8.72 -3.17 12.88
CA GLU A 320 -8.86 -4.59 13.18
C GLU A 320 -10.32 -5.06 13.09
N MET A 321 -11.26 -4.30 13.66
CA MET A 321 -12.68 -4.66 13.54
C MET A 321 -13.15 -4.62 12.09
N ASN A 322 -12.71 -3.67 11.27
CA ASN A 322 -13.04 -3.66 9.84
C ASN A 322 -12.47 -4.88 9.11
N TYR A 323 -11.25 -5.30 9.44
CA TYR A 323 -10.64 -6.50 8.89
C TYR A 323 -11.44 -7.76 9.25
N MET A 324 -11.79 -7.94 10.53
CA MET A 324 -12.57 -9.08 11.02
C MET A 324 -13.98 -9.12 10.44
N VAL A 325 -14.66 -7.97 10.34
CA VAL A 325 -15.99 -7.88 9.71
C VAL A 325 -15.94 -8.37 8.28
N ASN A 326 -14.91 -7.97 7.51
CA ASN A 326 -14.74 -8.45 6.14
C ASN A 326 -14.43 -9.95 6.08
N LEU A 327 -13.62 -10.49 7.00
CA LEU A 327 -13.30 -11.92 7.07
C LEU A 327 -14.53 -12.77 7.40
N SER A 328 -15.42 -12.25 8.25
CA SER A 328 -16.65 -12.97 8.66
C SER A 328 -17.57 -13.30 7.48
N ASN A 329 -17.49 -12.55 6.36
CA ASN A 329 -18.21 -12.88 5.13
C ASN A 329 -17.78 -14.21 4.51
N HIS A 330 -16.58 -14.69 4.84
CA HIS A 330 -15.98 -15.94 4.38
C HIS A 330 -15.78 -16.96 5.51
N ALA A 331 -16.52 -16.82 6.62
CA ALA A 331 -16.35 -17.63 7.83
C ALA A 331 -16.37 -19.15 7.55
N SER A 332 -17.26 -19.63 6.68
CA SER A 332 -17.33 -21.06 6.32
C SER A 332 -16.10 -21.59 5.58
N ALA A 333 -15.43 -20.74 4.80
CA ALA A 333 -14.19 -21.11 4.12
C ALA A 333 -13.01 -21.04 5.08
N LEU A 334 -12.99 -20.01 5.92
CA LEU A 334 -11.96 -19.79 6.93
C LEU A 334 -11.97 -20.91 7.98
N ASP A 335 -13.13 -21.36 8.43
CA ASP A 335 -13.30 -22.47 9.37
C ASP A 335 -12.60 -23.75 8.87
N LYS A 336 -12.79 -24.10 7.59
CA LYS A 336 -12.12 -25.25 6.95
C LYS A 336 -10.62 -25.05 6.75
N VAL A 337 -10.19 -23.82 6.48
CA VAL A 337 -8.76 -23.48 6.36
C VAL A 337 -8.07 -23.57 7.72
N LEU A 338 -8.76 -23.18 8.79
CA LEU A 338 -8.25 -23.12 10.15
C LEU A 338 -8.39 -24.43 10.93
N ALA A 339 -9.11 -25.43 10.42
CA ALA A 339 -9.28 -26.73 11.08
C ALA A 339 -7.94 -27.40 11.51
N ASP A 340 -6.90 -27.27 10.68
CA ASP A 340 -5.53 -27.77 10.96
C ASP A 340 -4.54 -26.62 11.24
N TYR A 341 -5.01 -25.42 11.56
CA TYR A 341 -4.10 -24.35 11.96
C TYR A 341 -3.61 -24.69 13.37
N PRO A 342 -2.29 -24.72 13.62
CA PRO A 342 -1.81 -24.73 14.97
C PRO A 342 -2.20 -23.38 15.57
N VAL A 343 -3.41 -23.28 16.09
CA VAL A 343 -3.61 -22.40 17.22
C VAL A 343 -2.57 -22.90 18.21
N SER A 344 -1.67 -22.04 18.67
CA SER A 344 -0.74 -22.32 19.75
C SER A 344 -1.51 -22.52 21.08
N LEU A 345 -2.54 -23.36 21.05
CA LEU A 345 -3.36 -23.84 22.15
C LEU A 345 -2.83 -25.22 22.55
N GLN A 346 -1.60 -25.22 23.04
CA GLN A 346 -1.14 -26.05 24.15
C GLN A 346 -0.56 -25.00 25.09
N SER A 347 -1.21 -24.41 26.10
CA SER A 347 -2.28 -24.78 27.03
C SER A 347 -3.15 -23.51 27.33
N PRO A 348 -4.14 -23.51 28.25
CA PRO A 348 -5.38 -22.75 28.07
C PRO A 348 -5.21 -21.25 28.30
N LEU A 349 -5.94 -20.45 27.51
CA LEU A 349 -6.39 -19.13 27.92
C LEU A 349 -6.97 -19.24 29.36
N PRO A 350 -6.75 -18.26 30.27
CA PRO A 350 -7.26 -18.35 31.64
C PRO A 350 -8.72 -18.81 31.63
N GLU A 351 -9.05 -19.85 32.40
CA GLU A 351 -10.41 -20.41 32.44
C GLU A 351 -11.45 -19.30 32.68
N SER A 352 -11.09 -18.25 33.42
CA SER A 352 -11.88 -17.04 33.66
C SER A 352 -12.31 -16.27 32.39
N TYR A 353 -11.52 -16.29 31.30
CA TYR A 353 -11.89 -15.64 30.04
C TYR A 353 -12.94 -16.43 29.25
N PHE A 354 -13.02 -17.75 29.43
CA PHE A 354 -13.97 -18.65 28.76
C PHE A 354 -14.92 -19.39 29.72
N GLU A 355 -15.06 -18.95 30.97
CA GLU A 355 -16.05 -19.53 31.89
C GLU A 355 -17.44 -19.57 31.21
N GLY A 356 -17.83 -20.78 30.80
CA GLY A 356 -19.03 -21.07 30.03
C GLY A 356 -18.82 -21.31 28.52
N GLU A 357 -18.50 -22.57 28.16
CA GLU A 357 -18.49 -23.19 26.82
C GLU A 357 -17.23 -23.04 25.94
N LYS A 358 -16.63 -24.20 25.59
CA LYS A 358 -15.69 -24.33 24.47
C LYS A 358 -16.37 -23.82 23.20
N MET A 359 -15.91 -22.69 22.65
CA MET A 359 -16.37 -22.25 21.33
C MET A 359 -16.14 -23.39 20.32
N SER A 360 -17.20 -23.81 19.63
CA SER A 360 -17.23 -25.05 18.85
C SER A 360 -16.56 -24.95 17.47
N SER A 361 -16.23 -23.73 17.02
CA SER A 361 -15.72 -23.45 15.68
C SER A 361 -14.30 -22.85 15.73
N PRO A 362 -13.32 -23.39 14.97
CA PRO A 362 -11.98 -22.82 14.83
C PRO A 362 -11.97 -21.34 14.44
N VAL A 363 -12.88 -20.89 13.56
CA VAL A 363 -12.95 -19.47 13.19
C VAL A 363 -13.45 -18.59 14.34
N ALA A 364 -14.33 -19.11 15.19
CA ALA A 364 -14.83 -18.40 16.35
C ALA A 364 -13.75 -18.21 17.42
N LEU A 365 -12.96 -19.26 17.68
CA LEU A 365 -11.78 -19.19 18.54
C LEU A 365 -10.74 -18.19 18.02
N HIS A 366 -10.46 -18.23 16.72
CA HIS A 366 -9.50 -17.30 16.09
C HIS A 366 -9.95 -15.84 16.19
N PHE A 367 -11.23 -15.56 15.95
CA PHE A 367 -11.77 -14.20 16.11
C PHE A 367 -11.78 -13.72 17.55
N ALA A 368 -12.12 -14.59 18.51
CA ALA A 368 -12.03 -14.25 19.92
C ALA A 368 -10.58 -13.95 20.35
N TRP A 369 -9.61 -14.70 19.80
CA TRP A 369 -8.18 -14.49 20.04
C TRP A 369 -7.67 -13.14 19.52
N LEU A 370 -8.00 -12.77 18.27
CA LEU A 370 -7.62 -11.47 17.72
C LEU A 370 -8.16 -10.31 18.58
N ILE A 371 -9.46 -10.36 18.94
CA ILE A 371 -10.05 -9.35 19.82
C ILE A 371 -9.35 -9.30 21.17
N LEU A 372 -8.95 -10.44 21.74
CA LEU A 372 -8.20 -10.46 22.99
C LEU A 372 -6.83 -9.76 22.86
N ILE A 373 -6.09 -10.00 21.78
CA ILE A 373 -4.82 -9.30 21.51
C ILE A 373 -5.07 -7.79 21.42
N LEU A 374 -6.10 -7.37 20.69
CA LEU A 374 -6.49 -5.96 20.60
C LEU A 374 -6.76 -5.35 21.97
N LEU A 375 -7.58 -6.01 22.79
CA LEU A 375 -7.93 -5.54 24.13
C LEU A 375 -6.69 -5.43 25.03
N GLY A 376 -5.77 -6.41 24.99
CA GLY A 376 -4.51 -6.34 25.72
C GLY A 376 -3.63 -5.16 25.29
N LYS A 377 -3.61 -4.84 23.98
CA LYS A 377 -2.90 -3.66 23.45
C LYS A 377 -3.54 -2.35 23.85
N LEU A 378 -4.86 -2.27 23.85
CA LEU A 378 -5.59 -1.10 24.30
C LEU A 378 -5.37 -0.87 25.80
N ASP A 379 -5.32 -1.93 26.61
CA ASP A 379 -4.99 -1.84 28.03
C ASP A 379 -3.58 -1.28 28.25
N SER A 380 -2.57 -1.79 27.54
CA SER A 380 -1.21 -1.23 27.60
C SER A 380 -1.13 0.23 27.16
N LYS A 381 -1.98 0.65 26.20
CA LYS A 381 -2.04 2.07 25.76
C LYS A 381 -2.80 2.95 26.74
N SER A 382 -3.73 2.41 27.51
CA SER A 382 -4.44 3.14 28.55
C SER A 382 -3.51 3.64 29.67
N GLU A 383 -2.32 3.03 29.81
CA GLU A 383 -1.26 3.46 30.74
C GLU A 383 -0.65 4.82 30.41
N LEU A 384 -0.74 5.24 29.16
CA LEU A 384 -0.10 6.46 28.69
C LEU A 384 -0.90 7.71 29.10
N TYR A 385 -2.16 7.55 29.52
CA TYR A 385 -2.96 8.64 30.07
C TYR A 385 -2.55 8.93 31.51
N LYS A 386 -2.41 10.22 31.84
CA LYS A 386 -2.09 10.68 33.19
C LYS A 386 -3.28 10.58 34.14
N ASP A 387 -4.49 10.71 33.61
CA ASP A 387 -5.73 10.65 34.37
C ASP A 387 -6.36 9.25 34.26
N ALA A 388 -6.53 8.58 35.41
CA ALA A 388 -7.11 7.24 35.47
C ALA A 388 -8.57 7.18 34.98
N SER A 389 -9.33 8.28 35.12
CA SER A 389 -10.70 8.34 34.61
C SER A 389 -10.71 8.36 33.08
N LEU A 390 -9.79 9.09 32.45
CA LEU A 390 -9.61 9.10 30.99
C LEU A 390 -9.14 7.74 30.45
N SER A 391 -8.28 7.03 31.20
CA SER A 391 -7.89 5.65 30.84
C SER A 391 -9.11 4.71 30.79
N TYR A 392 -9.99 4.76 31.79
CA TYR A 392 -11.21 3.94 31.80
C TYR A 392 -12.23 4.35 30.74
N LEU A 393 -12.37 5.65 30.47
CA LEU A 393 -13.21 6.17 29.40
C LEU A 393 -12.74 5.65 28.03
N PHE A 394 -11.42 5.69 27.79
CA PHE A 394 -10.80 5.14 26.59
C PHE A 394 -11.09 3.64 26.40
N LEU A 395 -10.97 2.84 27.48
CA LEU A 395 -11.28 1.42 27.44
C LEU A 395 -12.77 1.15 27.17
N ALA A 396 -13.66 1.91 27.80
CA ALA A 396 -15.11 1.82 27.58
C ALA A 396 -15.48 2.14 26.13
N ASN A 397 -14.97 3.25 25.58
CA ASN A 397 -15.21 3.66 24.19
C ASN A 397 -14.77 2.61 23.17
N ASN A 398 -13.55 2.09 23.32
CA ASN A 398 -13.01 1.11 22.38
C ASN A 398 -13.73 -0.24 22.48
N LEU A 399 -14.01 -0.73 23.70
CA LEU A 399 -14.72 -1.99 23.87
C LEU A 399 -16.19 -1.87 23.41
N GLN A 400 -16.85 -0.75 23.68
CA GLN A 400 -18.21 -0.49 23.18
C GLN A 400 -18.23 -0.52 21.66
N TYR A 401 -17.25 0.10 20.98
CA TYR A 401 -17.15 0.03 19.53
C TYR A 401 -16.98 -1.41 19.02
N VAL A 402 -16.15 -2.22 19.67
CA VAL A 402 -15.99 -3.65 19.34
C VAL A 402 -17.32 -4.39 19.49
N VAL A 403 -18.01 -4.23 20.62
CA VAL A 403 -19.31 -4.87 20.89
C VAL A 403 -20.37 -4.45 19.86
N THR A 404 -20.47 -3.15 19.57
CA THR A 404 -21.42 -2.60 18.58
C THR A 404 -21.12 -3.13 17.17
N LYS A 405 -19.84 -3.23 16.79
CA LYS A 405 -19.44 -3.83 15.50
C LYS A 405 -19.73 -5.32 15.43
N VAL A 406 -19.55 -6.08 16.51
CA VAL A 406 -19.92 -7.49 16.55
C VAL A 406 -21.44 -7.65 16.41
N LYS A 407 -22.24 -6.91 17.20
CA LYS A 407 -23.72 -6.95 17.16
C LYS A 407 -24.30 -6.58 15.78
N SER A 408 -23.69 -5.61 15.09
CA SER A 408 -24.21 -5.08 13.82
C SER A 408 -23.75 -5.85 12.57
N THR A 409 -22.91 -6.89 12.70
CA THR A 409 -22.31 -7.60 11.57
C THR A 409 -22.43 -9.11 11.69
N LYS A 410 -22.00 -9.84 10.65
CA LYS A 410 -21.99 -11.32 10.64
C LYS A 410 -21.08 -11.93 11.70
N LEU A 411 -20.22 -11.13 12.36
CA LEU A 411 -19.45 -11.57 13.52
C LEU A 411 -20.35 -12.04 14.66
N TYR A 412 -21.55 -11.49 14.81
CA TYR A 412 -22.53 -11.97 15.80
C TYR A 412 -22.85 -13.45 15.62
N ASN A 413 -22.99 -13.91 14.37
CA ASN A 413 -23.30 -15.31 14.06
C ASN A 413 -22.13 -16.26 14.39
N VAL A 414 -20.91 -15.74 14.47
CA VAL A 414 -19.70 -16.52 14.74
C VAL A 414 -19.36 -16.52 16.23
N LEU A 415 -19.42 -15.35 16.89
CA LEU A 415 -19.06 -15.18 18.31
C LEU A 415 -20.22 -15.47 19.27
N GLY A 416 -21.46 -15.26 18.83
CA GLY A 416 -22.67 -15.56 19.59
C GLY A 416 -23.06 -14.53 20.65
N GLU A 417 -24.28 -14.69 21.18
CA GLU A 417 -24.89 -13.77 22.15
C GLU A 417 -24.17 -13.72 23.49
N LYS A 418 -23.71 -14.87 24.00
CA LYS A 418 -23.01 -14.96 25.29
C LYS A 418 -21.74 -14.11 25.31
N TRP A 419 -20.94 -14.18 24.24
CA TRP A 419 -19.72 -13.37 24.10
C TRP A 419 -20.05 -11.87 24.16
N VAL A 420 -21.10 -11.48 23.44
CA VAL A 420 -21.58 -10.11 23.38
C VAL A 420 -22.06 -9.61 24.74
N ASN A 421 -22.81 -10.44 25.48
CA ASN A 421 -23.31 -10.10 26.81
C ASN A 421 -22.15 -9.93 27.81
N LYS A 422 -21.17 -10.85 27.81
CA LYS A 422 -19.97 -10.76 28.66
C LYS A 422 -19.19 -9.46 28.45
N HIS A 423 -18.95 -9.08 27.19
CA HIS A 423 -18.21 -7.86 26.88
C HIS A 423 -19.04 -6.60 27.09
N SER A 424 -20.37 -6.65 26.90
CA SER A 424 -21.27 -5.54 27.25
C SER A 424 -21.24 -5.27 28.76
N SER A 425 -21.22 -6.31 29.60
CA SER A 425 -21.06 -6.14 31.07
C SER A 425 -19.72 -5.50 31.43
N LYS A 426 -18.65 -5.84 30.71
CA LYS A 426 -17.32 -5.24 30.93
C LYS A 426 -17.26 -3.76 30.51
N VAL A 427 -18.01 -3.34 29.47
CA VAL A 427 -18.18 -1.91 29.12
C VAL A 427 -18.83 -1.16 30.29
N VAL A 428 -19.91 -1.71 30.85
CA VAL A 428 -20.60 -1.11 32.02
C VAL A 428 -19.65 -1.00 33.22
N GLN A 429 -18.81 -2.01 33.44
CA GLN A 429 -17.79 -1.97 34.49
C GLN A 429 -16.76 -0.86 34.27
N TYR A 430 -16.27 -0.66 33.04
CA TYR A 430 -15.34 0.43 32.73
C TYR A 430 -16.00 1.80 32.89
N ALA A 431 -17.24 1.97 32.44
CA ALA A 431 -18.01 3.20 32.66
C ALA A 431 -18.18 3.51 34.16
N ALA A 432 -18.54 2.51 34.97
CA ALA A 432 -18.67 2.67 36.42
C ALA A 432 -17.33 3.02 37.11
N ASN A 433 -16.21 2.50 36.60
CA ASN A 433 -14.87 2.85 37.12
C ASN A 433 -14.47 4.27 36.72
N TYR A 434 -14.78 4.72 35.51
CA TYR A 434 -14.61 6.12 35.10
C TYR A 434 -15.39 7.06 36.03
N GLU A 435 -16.68 6.77 36.27
CA GLU A 435 -17.53 7.57 37.16
C GLU A 435 -16.93 7.66 38.57
N ARG A 436 -16.45 6.53 39.10
CA ARG A 436 -15.85 6.48 40.43
C ARG A 436 -14.56 7.29 40.54
N MET A 437 -13.69 7.19 39.54
CA MET A 437 -12.37 7.82 39.57
C MET A 437 -12.43 9.33 39.26
N GLY A 438 -13.29 9.75 38.33
CA GLY A 438 -13.49 11.17 37.99
C GLY A 438 -14.42 11.88 38.98
N TRP A 439 -15.65 11.39 39.11
CA TRP A 439 -16.71 12.09 39.87
C TRP A 439 -16.77 11.72 41.36
N GLY A 440 -15.96 10.76 41.82
CA GLY A 440 -15.94 10.34 43.22
C GLY A 440 -15.64 11.47 44.21
N ARG A 441 -14.68 12.36 43.87
CA ARG A 441 -14.36 13.57 44.68
C ARG A 441 -15.58 14.48 44.81
N VAL A 442 -16.17 14.86 43.68
CA VAL A 442 -17.35 15.72 43.61
C VAL A 442 -18.49 15.15 44.44
N ILE A 443 -18.77 13.85 44.31
CA ILE A 443 -19.82 13.16 45.07
C ILE A 443 -19.50 13.11 46.58
N SER A 444 -18.23 12.96 46.97
CA SER A 444 -17.79 12.93 48.37
C SER A 444 -17.78 14.30 49.05
N SER A 445 -17.66 15.38 48.28
CA SER A 445 -17.76 16.75 48.80
C SER A 445 -19.18 17.10 49.29
N LEU A 446 -20.18 16.32 48.87
CA LEU A 446 -21.57 16.43 49.30
C LEU A 446 -21.82 15.58 50.56
N PRO A 447 -22.55 16.09 51.57
CA PRO A 447 -22.85 15.35 52.79
C PRO A 447 -23.60 14.04 52.51
N LYS A 448 -23.13 12.93 53.10
CA LYS A 448 -23.78 11.60 53.00
C LYS A 448 -25.13 11.57 53.74
N ASP A 449 -25.21 12.21 54.91
CA ASP A 449 -26.42 12.32 55.73
C ASP A 449 -26.73 13.78 56.06
N LEU A 450 -27.90 14.24 55.62
CA LEU A 450 -28.42 15.57 55.91
C LEU A 450 -29.25 15.62 57.20
N THR A 451 -29.35 14.54 57.97
CA THR A 451 -30.19 14.45 59.18
C THR A 451 -29.53 15.03 60.44
N VAL A 452 -28.20 15.16 60.45
CA VAL A 452 -27.43 15.77 61.53
C VAL A 452 -27.50 17.30 61.45
N GLU A 453 -27.61 18.02 62.57
CA GLU A 453 -27.50 19.48 62.61
C GLU A 453 -26.05 19.89 62.26
N ILE A 454 -25.83 20.28 61.01
CA ILE A 454 -24.55 20.80 60.52
C ILE A 454 -24.54 22.32 60.75
N SER A 455 -23.45 22.84 61.33
CA SER A 455 -23.29 24.28 61.54
C SER A 455 -23.24 25.06 60.21
N LEU A 456 -23.70 26.31 60.23
CA LEU A 456 -23.75 27.18 59.04
C LEU A 456 -22.37 27.34 58.35
N ASP A 457 -21.29 27.36 59.14
CA ASP A 457 -19.93 27.48 58.62
C ASP A 457 -19.46 26.21 57.91
N LYS A 458 -19.82 25.02 58.42
CA LYS A 458 -19.54 23.74 57.74
C LYS A 458 -20.30 23.62 56.41
N VAL A 459 -21.52 24.13 56.34
CA VAL A 459 -22.32 24.13 55.10
C VAL A 459 -21.70 25.07 54.04
N LYS A 460 -21.24 26.26 54.44
CA LYS A 460 -20.52 27.19 53.55
C LYS A 460 -19.23 26.54 53.01
N GLU A 461 -18.53 25.77 53.83
CA GLU A 461 -17.32 25.05 53.43
C GLU A 461 -17.64 23.92 52.44
N CYS A 462 -18.72 23.16 52.66
CA CYS A 462 -19.18 22.15 51.70
C CYS A 462 -19.50 22.74 50.33
N PHE A 463 -20.19 23.89 50.25
CA PHE A 463 -20.46 24.57 48.97
C PHE A 463 -19.18 25.02 48.28
N LYS A 464 -18.22 25.60 49.01
CA LYS A 464 -16.93 26.00 48.43
C LYS A 464 -16.15 24.82 47.89
N ARG A 465 -16.06 23.74 48.67
CA ARG A 465 -15.37 22.51 48.28
C ARG A 465 -16.00 21.88 47.04
N PHE A 466 -17.33 21.76 47.04
CA PHE A 466 -18.07 21.26 45.88
C PHE A 466 -17.84 22.11 44.63
N ASN A 467 -17.90 23.44 44.72
CA ASN A 467 -17.70 24.32 43.55
C ASN A 467 -16.32 24.13 42.93
N VAL A 468 -15.27 24.02 43.76
CA VAL A 468 -13.89 23.80 43.29
C VAL A 468 -13.74 22.42 42.65
N ASP A 469 -14.20 21.37 43.33
CA ASP A 469 -14.10 19.99 42.85
C ASP A 469 -14.91 19.79 41.56
N PHE A 470 -16.13 20.36 41.48
CA PHE A 470 -16.99 20.29 40.30
C PHE A 470 -16.39 21.03 39.11
N GLU A 471 -15.91 22.27 39.28
CA GLU A 471 -15.31 23.05 38.18
C GLU A 471 -14.02 22.44 37.67
N GLU A 472 -13.19 21.88 38.56
CA GLU A 472 -11.96 21.21 38.14
C GLU A 472 -12.28 19.96 37.30
N GLU A 473 -13.23 19.14 37.74
CA GLU A 473 -13.60 17.91 37.04
C GLU A 473 -14.36 18.22 35.73
N TYR A 474 -15.32 19.14 35.75
CA TYR A 474 -16.05 19.57 34.57
C TYR A 474 -15.12 20.12 33.48
N ARG A 475 -14.18 21.01 33.84
CA ARG A 475 -13.23 21.61 32.89
C ARG A 475 -12.33 20.56 32.22
N LYS A 476 -11.98 19.48 32.93
CA LYS A 476 -11.18 18.39 32.36
C LYS A 476 -11.98 17.59 31.33
N GLN A 477 -13.26 17.34 31.62
CA GLN A 477 -14.05 16.34 30.91
C GLN A 477 -14.96 16.89 29.80
N VAL A 478 -15.12 18.21 29.70
CA VAL A 478 -15.91 18.85 28.64
C VAL A 478 -15.34 18.60 27.23
N GLU A 479 -14.03 18.42 27.11
CA GLU A 479 -13.35 18.11 25.83
C GLU A 479 -13.34 16.60 25.52
N TRP A 480 -13.78 15.74 26.43
CA TRP A 480 -13.74 14.28 26.24
C TRP A 480 -14.93 13.82 25.40
N VAL A 481 -14.74 12.73 24.64
CA VAL A 481 -15.73 12.29 23.66
C VAL A 481 -16.16 10.84 23.90
N VAL A 482 -17.48 10.61 23.94
CA VAL A 482 -18.08 9.26 23.85
C VAL A 482 -18.91 9.17 22.57
N GLN A 483 -18.41 8.41 21.59
CA GLN A 483 -19.05 8.35 20.25
C GLN A 483 -20.38 7.60 20.25
N ASP A 484 -20.55 6.59 21.10
CA ASP A 484 -21.79 5.82 21.19
C ASP A 484 -22.81 6.62 22.02
N SER A 485 -23.86 7.12 21.36
CA SER A 485 -24.87 7.98 22.01
C SER A 485 -25.56 7.29 23.17
N LYS A 486 -25.87 5.99 23.05
CA LYS A 486 -26.52 5.25 24.13
C LYS A 486 -25.63 5.13 25.35
N LEU A 487 -24.35 4.78 25.17
CA LEU A 487 -23.38 4.74 26.27
C LEU A 487 -23.19 6.13 26.88
N ARG A 488 -23.07 7.16 26.04
CA ARG A 488 -22.93 8.55 26.46
C ARG A 488 -24.09 8.98 27.35
N ASP A 489 -25.32 8.77 26.89
CA ASP A 489 -26.53 9.13 27.61
C ASP A 489 -26.67 8.33 28.92
N GLU A 490 -26.33 7.05 28.93
CA GLU A 490 -26.34 6.22 30.14
C GLU A 490 -25.35 6.74 31.20
N MET A 491 -24.15 7.14 30.77
CA MET A 491 -23.11 7.71 31.63
C MET A 491 -23.51 9.09 32.16
N LYS A 492 -23.99 10.00 31.28
CA LYS A 492 -24.48 11.33 31.70
C LYS A 492 -25.60 11.21 32.72
N ASN A 493 -26.62 10.40 32.42
CA ASN A 493 -27.76 10.19 33.32
C ASN A 493 -27.34 9.57 34.66
N SER A 494 -26.34 8.69 34.67
CA SER A 494 -25.77 8.13 35.90
C SER A 494 -25.10 9.20 36.76
N ILE A 495 -24.27 10.06 36.16
CA ILE A 495 -23.59 11.17 36.85
C ILE A 495 -24.62 12.18 37.36
N ILE A 496 -25.56 12.63 36.51
CA ILE A 496 -26.64 13.54 36.88
C ILE A 496 -27.40 13.00 38.09
N ARG A 497 -27.86 11.75 38.05
CA ARG A 497 -28.57 11.14 39.20
C ARG A 497 -27.75 11.11 40.48
N LYS A 498 -26.44 10.89 40.42
CA LYS A 498 -25.58 10.80 41.61
C LYS A 498 -25.19 12.16 42.18
N VAL A 499 -25.05 13.17 41.32
CA VAL A 499 -24.63 14.54 41.71
C VAL A 499 -25.85 15.43 41.99
N ASP A 500 -26.80 15.56 41.06
CA ASP A 500 -27.98 16.43 41.19
C ASP A 500 -28.84 16.04 42.40
N ALA A 501 -29.17 14.75 42.56
CA ALA A 501 -30.06 14.31 43.63
C ALA A 501 -29.50 14.61 45.04
N ARG A 502 -28.18 14.66 45.19
CA ARG A 502 -27.52 15.02 46.47
C ARG A 502 -27.36 16.53 46.61
N TYR A 503 -26.97 17.21 45.54
CA TYR A 503 -26.82 18.66 45.52
C TYR A 503 -28.14 19.38 45.76
N ARG A 504 -29.21 18.99 45.05
CA ARG A 504 -30.56 19.55 45.16
C ARG A 504 -31.13 19.41 46.57
N LYS A 505 -30.98 18.24 47.21
CA LYS A 505 -31.38 18.03 48.61
C LYS A 505 -30.64 18.94 49.59
N MET A 506 -29.34 19.15 49.40
CA MET A 506 -28.54 20.08 50.20
C MET A 506 -28.97 21.54 49.95
N TYR A 507 -29.11 21.92 48.69
CA TYR A 507 -29.51 23.24 48.24
C TYR A 507 -30.88 23.62 48.83
N ASP A 508 -31.90 22.78 48.67
CA ASP A 508 -33.26 23.05 49.14
C ASP A 508 -33.35 23.14 50.67
N LYS A 509 -32.66 22.24 51.39
CA LYS A 509 -32.65 22.26 52.87
C LYS A 509 -32.05 23.56 53.41
N TYR A 510 -30.94 24.02 52.84
CA TYR A 510 -30.25 25.20 53.35
C TYR A 510 -30.77 26.49 52.73
N LYS A 511 -31.41 26.50 51.56
CA LYS A 511 -32.09 27.68 50.98
C LYS A 511 -33.11 28.28 51.95
N VAL A 512 -33.89 27.45 52.64
CA VAL A 512 -34.91 27.87 53.62
C VAL A 512 -34.28 28.41 54.91
N VAL A 513 -33.19 27.79 55.39
CA VAL A 513 -32.44 28.24 56.58
C VAL A 513 -31.71 29.56 56.30
N LEU A 514 -31.15 29.71 55.10
CA LEU A 514 -30.41 30.88 54.65
C LEU A 514 -31.34 32.09 54.41
N ALA A 515 -32.58 31.85 53.94
CA ALA A 515 -33.60 32.89 53.75
C ALA A 515 -34.09 33.56 55.05
N LYS A 516 -33.90 32.92 56.22
CA LYS A 516 -34.28 33.44 57.54
C LYS A 516 -33.15 34.20 58.26
N SER A 517 -31.93 34.20 57.74
CA SER A 517 -30.76 34.85 58.37
C SER A 517 -30.62 36.33 57.96
N ARG A 518 -30.13 37.20 58.85
CA ARG A 518 -29.87 38.64 58.59
C ARG A 518 -28.71 38.91 57.61
N GLU A 519 -28.05 37.88 57.08
CA GLU A 519 -26.86 37.98 56.21
C GLU A 519 -27.15 37.68 54.72
N LYS A 520 -28.33 38.07 54.22
CA LYS A 520 -28.83 37.77 52.87
C LYS A 520 -27.85 38.11 51.72
N GLY A 521 -26.98 39.12 51.88
CA GLY A 521 -26.05 39.59 50.85
C GLY A 521 -24.65 38.95 50.80
N LYS A 522 -24.27 38.08 51.77
CA LYS A 522 -22.95 37.42 51.82
C LYS A 522 -22.97 35.95 51.39
N ILE A 523 -24.15 35.42 51.03
CA ILE A 523 -24.38 33.98 50.79
C ILE A 523 -24.61 33.70 49.31
N ASP A 524 -25.22 34.63 48.56
CA ASP A 524 -25.24 34.61 47.09
C ASP A 524 -23.81 34.61 46.50
N SER A 525 -22.79 35.00 47.27
CA SER A 525 -21.38 34.88 46.87
C SER A 525 -20.76 33.50 47.11
N VAL A 526 -21.43 32.57 47.81
CA VAL A 526 -20.90 31.23 48.15
C VAL A 526 -21.55 30.13 47.30
N VAL A 527 -22.83 30.28 46.96
CA VAL A 527 -23.56 29.33 46.12
C VAL A 527 -23.45 29.79 44.66
N LYS A 528 -22.64 29.07 43.87
CA LYS A 528 -22.29 29.46 42.50
C LYS A 528 -23.19 28.85 41.42
N PHE A 529 -23.81 27.71 41.71
CA PHE A 529 -24.64 26.96 40.77
C PHE A 529 -26.03 26.75 41.37
N THR A 530 -27.09 27.03 40.62
CA THR A 530 -28.42 26.49 40.96
C THR A 530 -28.51 25.02 40.54
N PRO A 531 -29.44 24.21 41.09
CA PRO A 531 -29.67 22.85 40.62
C PRO A 531 -29.92 22.80 39.10
N GLU A 532 -30.64 23.78 38.56
CA GLU A 532 -30.90 23.92 37.13
C GLU A 532 -29.62 24.23 36.33
N ASP A 533 -28.74 25.10 36.83
CA ASP A 533 -27.45 25.37 36.19
C ASP A 533 -26.58 24.10 36.15
N LEU A 534 -26.55 23.35 37.26
CA LEU A 534 -25.73 22.16 37.40
C LEU A 534 -26.19 21.04 36.44
N GLU A 535 -27.51 20.88 36.28
CA GLU A 535 -28.10 19.96 35.33
C GLU A 535 -27.70 20.31 33.89
N ASN A 536 -27.74 21.59 33.51
CA ASN A 536 -27.30 22.06 32.19
C ASN A 536 -25.81 21.76 31.94
N TYR A 537 -24.92 22.08 32.88
CA TYR A 537 -23.49 21.78 32.74
C TYR A 537 -23.24 20.26 32.59
N LEU A 538 -23.96 19.42 33.34
CA LEU A 538 -23.79 17.98 33.24
C LEU A 538 -24.35 17.40 31.93
N LEU A 539 -25.32 18.06 31.30
CA LEU A 539 -25.85 17.67 29.99
C LEU A 539 -24.83 17.92 28.87
N ASP A 540 -23.93 18.90 29.00
CA ASP A 540 -22.91 19.25 28.00
C ASP A 540 -21.67 18.31 28.01
N LEU A 541 -21.55 17.44 29.01
CA LEU A 541 -20.41 16.53 29.15
C LEU A 541 -20.35 15.49 28.02
N LEU A 542 -19.13 15.08 27.65
CA LEU A 542 -18.86 13.93 26.77
C LEU A 542 -19.32 14.04 25.29
N ASP A 543 -19.89 15.18 24.88
CA ASP A 543 -20.34 15.40 23.49
C ASP A 543 -19.19 15.75 22.53
N GLY A 544 -18.09 16.32 23.04
CA GLY A 544 -17.06 16.93 22.21
C GLY A 544 -17.51 18.27 21.59
N TYR A 545 -16.58 19.03 21.03
CA TYR A 545 -16.96 20.19 20.23
C TYR A 545 -17.57 19.70 18.90
N GLU A 546 -18.88 19.89 18.72
CA GLU A 546 -19.46 19.91 17.38
C GLU A 546 -18.91 21.15 16.65
N GLU A 547 -18.08 20.95 15.63
CA GLU A 547 -17.93 21.94 14.57
C GLU A 547 -19.31 22.03 13.89
N ASP A 548 -20.15 22.93 14.40
CA ASP A 548 -21.41 23.27 13.78
C ASP A 548 -21.15 23.71 12.32
N ASP A 549 -21.83 22.99 11.43
CA ASP A 549 -22.07 23.35 10.05
C ASP A 549 -22.37 24.85 9.92
N VAL A 550 -21.48 25.62 9.29
CA VAL A 550 -21.80 26.98 8.80
C VAL A 550 -22.72 26.83 7.58
N VAL A 551 -23.99 26.50 7.84
CA VAL A 551 -25.09 26.71 6.91
C VAL A 551 -25.47 28.19 6.98
N SER A 552 -25.19 28.87 5.87
CA SER A 552 -25.76 30.12 5.39
C SER A 552 -27.06 30.60 6.07
N PRO A 553 -27.12 31.85 6.55
CA PRO A 553 -28.36 32.61 6.55
C PRO A 553 -28.50 33.34 5.21
N SER A 554 -29.67 33.18 4.60
CA SER A 554 -30.03 33.80 3.32
C SER A 554 -30.64 35.20 3.51
N ILE A 555 -30.44 36.05 2.50
CA ILE A 555 -31.36 37.10 1.99
C ILE A 555 -31.23 38.55 2.56
N GLU A 556 -30.73 39.40 1.65
CA GLU A 556 -31.17 40.77 1.27
C GLU A 556 -31.06 42.02 2.18
N ARG A 557 -30.73 43.10 1.45
CA ARG A 557 -30.82 44.55 1.70
C ARG A 557 -29.80 45.15 2.67
N VAL A 558 -28.81 45.84 2.10
CA VAL A 558 -28.85 47.32 1.95
C VAL A 558 -27.98 47.71 0.73
N GLU A 559 -28.63 48.10 -0.36
CA GLU A 559 -28.09 49.07 -1.31
C GLU A 559 -28.12 50.47 -0.70
N MET A 560 -27.25 51.35 -1.21
CA MET A 560 -27.04 52.78 -0.92
C MET A 560 -25.88 53.08 0.03
N THR A 561 -24.72 53.40 -0.53
CA THR A 561 -24.31 54.81 -0.66
C THR A 561 -23.24 54.92 -1.76
N LEU A 562 -23.67 55.38 -2.94
CA LEU A 562 -22.81 55.92 -3.99
C LEU A 562 -22.56 57.41 -3.73
N HIS A 563 -21.46 57.92 -4.28
CA HIS A 563 -20.99 59.32 -4.33
C HIS A 563 -20.25 59.82 -3.07
N ALA A 564 -19.04 60.36 -3.13
CA ALA A 564 -18.41 61.15 -4.19
C ALA A 564 -16.87 61.21 -4.04
N ARG A 565 -16.12 60.99 -5.12
CA ARG A 565 -15.12 61.94 -5.66
C ARG A 565 -14.55 61.47 -7.00
N LYS A 566 -14.89 62.25 -8.03
CA LYS A 566 -14.31 62.28 -9.38
C LYS A 566 -13.04 63.16 -9.38
N GLU A 567 -12.16 62.86 -10.34
CA GLU A 567 -11.03 63.66 -10.88
C GLU A 567 -9.78 63.79 -9.98
N ASN A 568 -8.51 63.63 -10.43
CA ASN A 568 -7.85 63.84 -11.73
C ASN A 568 -6.53 63.00 -11.75
N PRO A 569 -5.91 62.75 -12.92
CA PRO A 569 -4.81 61.82 -13.12
C PRO A 569 -3.44 62.52 -13.11
N VAL A 570 -2.78 62.60 -11.96
CA VAL A 570 -1.35 62.94 -11.90
C VAL A 570 -0.74 62.24 -10.70
N LEU A 571 0.00 61.16 -10.92
CA LEU A 571 1.17 60.73 -10.14
C LEU A 571 1.78 59.46 -10.78
N GLN A 572 2.12 59.55 -12.07
CA GLN A 572 3.38 58.94 -12.50
C GLN A 572 4.51 59.77 -11.88
N ARG A 573 5.54 59.08 -11.39
CA ARG A 573 6.77 59.60 -10.76
C ARG A 573 6.71 59.81 -9.24
N ARG A 574 6.84 58.71 -8.49
CA ARG A 574 7.77 58.62 -7.36
C ARG A 574 7.89 57.17 -6.86
N SER A 575 8.90 56.48 -7.37
CA SER A 575 9.88 55.69 -6.61
C SER A 575 10.59 54.73 -7.56
N ARG A 576 11.49 55.29 -8.38
CA ARG A 576 12.67 54.54 -8.78
C ARG A 576 13.56 54.47 -7.55
N ARG A 577 13.43 53.39 -6.78
CA ARG A 577 14.55 52.86 -5.99
C ARG A 577 14.80 51.44 -6.52
N PRO A 578 16.03 51.11 -6.95
CA PRO A 578 16.37 49.72 -7.23
C PRO A 578 16.15 48.93 -5.94
N LEU A 579 15.40 47.83 -6.00
CA LEU A 579 15.21 46.90 -4.89
C LEU A 579 16.58 46.28 -4.53
N LEU A 580 17.30 46.97 -3.65
CA LEU A 580 18.54 46.57 -2.99
C LEU A 580 18.26 45.56 -1.85
N LEU A 581 17.33 44.61 -2.07
CA LEU A 581 16.71 43.77 -1.03
C LEU A 581 16.84 42.25 -1.29
N VAL A 582 17.87 41.82 -2.05
CA VAL A 582 18.15 40.39 -2.28
C VAL A 582 19.15 39.82 -1.25
N HIS A 583 19.92 40.67 -0.58
CA HIS A 583 20.97 40.26 0.36
C HIS A 583 20.47 40.01 1.80
N ASP A 584 19.27 40.48 2.17
CA ASP A 584 18.72 40.38 3.54
C ASP A 584 18.11 39.00 3.88
N ARG A 585 18.04 38.08 2.90
CA ARG A 585 17.46 36.73 3.06
C ARG A 585 18.46 35.59 3.07
N LYS A 586 19.76 35.88 3.06
CA LYS A 586 20.80 34.86 3.06
C LYS A 586 20.86 34.13 4.40
N VAL A 587 20.95 32.82 4.36
CA VAL A 587 21.07 31.92 5.51
C VAL A 587 22.41 31.21 5.43
N SER A 588 23.27 31.50 6.41
CA SER A 588 24.51 30.76 6.67
C SER A 588 24.20 29.48 7.45
N SER A 589 25.18 28.58 7.53
CA SER A 589 25.08 27.40 8.39
C SER A 589 24.92 27.85 9.84
N GLN A 590 25.75 28.77 10.33
CA GLN A 590 25.65 29.32 11.69
C GLN A 590 24.25 29.85 11.99
N PHE A 591 23.67 30.66 11.09
CA PHE A 591 22.33 31.20 11.26
C PHE A 591 21.25 30.10 11.19
N SER A 592 21.48 29.04 10.40
CA SER A 592 20.63 27.84 10.44
C SER A 592 20.65 27.21 11.84
N GLY A 593 21.81 27.12 12.48
CA GLY A 593 21.95 26.68 13.87
C GLY A 593 21.18 27.58 14.87
N GLU A 594 21.21 28.90 14.67
CA GLU A 594 20.43 29.84 15.49
C GLU A 594 18.91 29.64 15.31
N ILE A 595 18.44 29.44 14.07
CA ILE A 595 17.03 29.13 13.81
C ILE A 595 16.64 27.80 14.48
N LEU A 596 17.51 26.78 14.42
CA LEU A 596 17.28 25.52 15.12
C LEU A 596 17.20 25.74 16.64
N ALA A 597 18.03 26.60 17.21
CA ALA A 597 18.03 26.90 18.63
C ALA A 597 16.76 27.62 19.11
N ARG A 598 16.03 28.33 18.21
CA ARG A 598 14.72 28.95 18.52
C ARG A 598 13.64 27.92 18.79
N ASN A 599 13.73 26.72 18.19
CA ASN A 599 12.73 25.68 18.35
C ASN A 599 12.82 25.05 19.75
N LYS A 600 11.86 25.42 20.61
CA LYS A 600 11.77 24.98 22.01
C LYS A 600 11.39 23.50 22.16
N ASN A 601 10.86 22.88 21.11
CA ASN A 601 10.42 21.48 21.12
C ASN A 601 11.57 20.50 20.83
N LEU A 602 12.74 20.98 20.39
CA LEU A 602 13.87 20.11 20.08
C LEU A 602 14.53 19.56 21.34
N GLY A 603 14.46 18.24 21.46
CA GLY A 603 15.33 17.47 22.34
C GLY A 603 16.78 17.60 21.93
N ILE A 604 17.68 17.26 22.85
CA ILE A 604 19.12 17.41 22.61
C ILE A 604 19.63 16.52 21.46
N ASN A 605 19.08 15.31 21.34
CA ASN A 605 19.48 14.38 20.30
C ASN A 605 18.99 14.83 18.91
N GLU A 606 17.80 15.41 18.84
CA GLU A 606 17.23 15.98 17.62
C GLU A 606 18.02 17.22 17.20
N TYR A 607 18.37 18.09 18.14
CA TYR A 607 19.21 19.25 17.89
C TYR A 607 20.60 18.85 17.36
N LYS A 608 21.28 17.89 18.00
CA LYS A 608 22.57 17.32 17.54
C LYS A 608 22.45 16.74 16.12
N PHE A 609 21.41 15.96 15.86
CA PHE A 609 21.14 15.39 14.54
C PHE A 609 21.00 16.46 13.46
N LEU A 610 20.32 17.58 13.74
CA LEU A 610 20.08 18.64 12.77
C LEU A 610 21.31 19.49 12.49
N LEU A 611 22.10 19.82 13.52
CA LEU A 611 23.39 20.49 13.31
C LEU A 611 24.28 19.66 12.37
N LYS A 612 24.40 18.36 12.63
CA LYS A 612 25.12 17.41 11.77
C LYS A 612 24.53 17.37 10.35
N ALA A 613 23.20 17.37 10.22
CA ALA A 613 22.53 17.38 8.92
C ALA A 613 22.80 18.66 8.13
N VAL A 614 22.81 19.84 8.77
CA VAL A 614 23.11 21.14 8.12
C VAL A 614 24.51 21.11 7.51
N VAL A 615 25.55 20.75 8.27
CA VAL A 615 26.94 20.75 7.77
C VAL A 615 27.24 19.64 6.76
N SER A 616 26.54 18.50 6.85
CA SER A 616 26.76 17.36 5.95
C SER A 616 25.85 17.36 4.70
N SER A 617 24.89 18.28 4.61
CA SER A 617 23.90 18.35 3.52
C SER A 617 24.48 18.65 2.14
N GLY A 618 25.69 19.25 2.09
CA GLY A 618 26.28 19.79 0.87
C GLY A 618 25.75 21.18 0.48
N ILE A 619 24.93 21.80 1.34
CA ILE A 619 24.46 23.18 1.20
C ILE A 619 25.54 24.12 1.75
N GLY A 620 25.79 25.22 1.04
CA GLY A 620 26.77 26.24 1.42
C GLY A 620 26.17 27.45 2.13
N GLU A 621 27.03 28.43 2.43
CA GLU A 621 26.74 29.56 3.33
C GLU A 621 25.85 30.68 2.75
N GLN A 622 25.37 30.55 1.51
CA GLN A 622 24.70 31.64 0.79
C GLN A 622 23.30 31.29 0.27
N THR A 623 22.62 30.36 0.93
CA THR A 623 21.25 29.96 0.55
C THR A 623 20.18 30.92 1.08
N TYR A 624 18.92 30.76 0.67
CA TYR A 624 17.83 31.68 1.02
C TYR A 624 16.68 30.98 1.73
N ALA A 625 16.03 31.69 2.65
CA ALA A 625 14.83 31.23 3.36
C ALA A 625 13.75 32.33 3.40
N PRO A 626 12.49 31.98 3.73
CA PRO A 626 11.39 32.94 3.76
C PRO A 626 11.55 33.99 4.88
N ARG A 627 11.01 35.19 4.65
CA ARG A 627 11.14 36.33 5.58
C ARG A 627 10.58 36.04 6.98
N ASN A 628 9.48 35.29 7.09
CA ASN A 628 8.87 34.97 8.38
C ASN A 628 9.79 34.10 9.26
N ILE A 629 10.53 33.18 8.65
CA ILE A 629 11.50 32.32 9.37
C ILE A 629 12.69 33.15 9.87
N LEU A 630 13.22 34.04 9.04
CA LEU A 630 14.33 34.91 9.44
C LEU A 630 13.94 35.80 10.62
N LYS A 631 12.68 36.28 10.64
CA LYS A 631 12.10 37.13 11.67
C LYS A 631 11.67 36.40 12.96
N GLY A 632 11.85 35.09 13.07
CA GLY A 632 11.45 34.35 14.28
C GLY A 632 9.94 34.09 14.37
N LYS A 633 9.22 34.10 13.23
CA LYS A 633 7.76 33.89 13.15
C LYS A 633 7.40 32.53 12.56
N GLU A 634 8.31 31.57 12.61
CA GLU A 634 8.12 30.20 12.12
C GLU A 634 7.01 29.43 12.84
N GLU A 635 6.69 29.76 14.09
CA GLU A 635 5.61 29.11 14.87
C GLU A 635 4.20 29.61 14.51
N CYS A 636 4.07 30.74 13.82
CA CYS A 636 2.79 31.38 13.50
C CYS A 636 2.76 31.89 12.06
N PRO A 637 2.91 31.01 11.04
CA PRO A 637 2.85 31.45 9.66
C PRO A 637 1.43 31.88 9.27
N THR A 638 1.32 32.91 8.44
CA THR A 638 0.05 33.35 7.88
C THR A 638 -0.03 33.03 6.39
N ILE A 639 -1.25 32.94 5.84
CA ILE A 639 -1.45 32.82 4.38
C ILE A 639 -0.79 34.00 3.65
N LYS A 640 -0.78 35.18 4.28
CA LYS A 640 -0.15 36.39 3.75
C LYS A 640 1.36 36.21 3.54
N ASP A 641 2.05 35.53 4.46
CA ASP A 641 3.49 35.27 4.32
C ASP A 641 3.80 34.46 3.05
N SER A 642 3.02 33.40 2.79
CA SER A 642 3.17 32.59 1.57
C SER A 642 2.76 33.33 0.30
N LEU A 643 1.74 34.19 0.35
CA LEU A 643 1.35 35.02 -0.79
C LEU A 643 2.44 36.06 -1.13
N GLU A 644 2.99 36.73 -0.12
CA GLU A 644 4.08 37.69 -0.30
C GLU A 644 5.35 37.02 -0.84
N GLU A 645 5.71 35.83 -0.33
CA GLU A 645 6.84 35.03 -0.85
C GLU A 645 6.70 34.78 -2.35
N MET A 646 5.50 34.35 -2.79
CA MET A 646 5.25 34.02 -4.19
C MET A 646 5.10 35.26 -5.07
N ASP A 647 4.42 36.31 -4.61
CA ASP A 647 4.23 37.54 -5.38
C ASP A 647 5.58 38.26 -5.62
N GLU A 648 6.45 38.34 -4.61
CA GLU A 648 7.82 38.87 -4.78
C GLU A 648 8.59 38.08 -5.84
N PHE A 649 8.50 36.75 -5.80
CA PHE A 649 9.16 35.88 -6.78
C PHE A 649 8.60 36.08 -8.19
N PHE A 650 7.27 36.12 -8.34
CA PHE A 650 6.63 36.32 -9.65
C PHE A 650 7.05 37.66 -10.25
N GLN A 651 6.95 38.74 -9.46
CA GLN A 651 7.34 40.08 -9.88
C GLN A 651 8.79 40.09 -10.36
N ASP A 652 9.73 39.51 -9.60
CA ASP A 652 11.14 39.51 -9.99
C ASP A 652 11.41 38.63 -11.23
N SER A 653 11.03 37.35 -11.19
CA SER A 653 11.47 36.37 -12.18
C SER A 653 10.69 36.45 -13.50
N VAL A 654 9.37 36.67 -13.44
CA VAL A 654 8.55 36.77 -14.65
C VAL A 654 8.81 38.11 -15.34
N GLU A 655 8.94 39.21 -14.60
CA GLU A 655 9.25 40.52 -15.21
C GLU A 655 10.63 40.53 -15.86
N LYS A 656 11.67 39.98 -15.20
CA LYS A 656 13.00 39.82 -15.80
C LYS A 656 12.97 38.99 -17.07
N LEU A 657 12.21 37.89 -17.09
CA LEU A 657 12.10 37.04 -18.27
C LEU A 657 11.38 37.75 -19.43
N LEU A 658 10.24 38.39 -19.17
CA LEU A 658 9.46 39.08 -20.20
C LEU A 658 10.20 40.30 -20.76
N SER A 659 10.83 41.10 -19.89
CA SER A 659 11.66 42.23 -20.30
C SER A 659 12.87 41.80 -21.14
N LYS A 660 13.58 40.75 -20.72
CA LYS A 660 14.73 40.20 -21.45
C LYS A 660 14.34 39.61 -22.81
N SER A 661 13.22 38.90 -22.87
CA SER A 661 12.72 38.30 -24.11
C SER A 661 12.03 39.32 -25.03
N LYS A 662 11.70 40.51 -24.51
CA LYS A 662 10.91 41.55 -25.19
C LYS A 662 9.54 41.04 -25.65
N ILE A 663 8.92 40.19 -24.83
CA ILE A 663 7.59 39.64 -25.08
C ILE A 663 6.62 40.29 -24.13
N SER A 664 5.52 40.81 -24.67
CA SER A 664 4.44 41.36 -23.85
C SER A 664 3.72 40.23 -23.10
N PRO A 665 3.29 40.44 -21.84
CA PRO A 665 2.39 39.50 -21.17
C PRO A 665 1.13 39.18 -22.00
N GLN A 666 0.69 40.12 -22.84
CA GLN A 666 -0.43 39.94 -23.77
C GLN A 666 -0.16 38.95 -24.89
N GLU A 667 1.08 38.53 -25.13
CA GLU A 667 1.43 37.56 -26.17
C GLU A 667 1.49 36.13 -25.63
N ILE A 668 1.40 35.93 -24.31
CA ILE A 668 1.44 34.60 -23.69
C ILE A 668 0.11 33.88 -23.92
N ASP A 669 0.16 32.71 -24.56
CA ASP A 669 -1.02 31.90 -24.86
C ASP A 669 -1.31 30.84 -23.79
N VAL A 670 -0.26 30.32 -23.16
CA VAL A 670 -0.34 29.25 -22.16
C VAL A 670 0.47 29.64 -20.93
N LEU A 671 -0.17 29.60 -19.76
CA LEU A 671 0.48 29.80 -18.47
C LEU A 671 0.40 28.51 -17.65
N VAL A 672 1.55 27.93 -17.30
CA VAL A 672 1.64 26.79 -16.39
C VAL A 672 2.37 27.21 -15.14
N VAL A 673 1.68 27.29 -14.01
CA VAL A 673 2.26 27.63 -12.71
C VAL A 673 2.32 26.38 -11.87
N ASN A 674 3.52 25.99 -11.45
CA ASN A 674 3.72 24.94 -10.47
C ASN A 674 4.37 25.51 -9.21
N VAL A 675 3.63 25.48 -8.10
CA VAL A 675 4.15 25.85 -6.79
C VAL A 675 3.75 24.76 -5.82
N SER A 676 4.76 24.11 -5.24
CA SER A 676 4.53 23.05 -4.25
C SER A 676 4.37 23.64 -2.85
N MET A 677 3.72 22.87 -1.97
CA MET A 677 3.51 23.20 -0.56
C MET A 677 2.59 24.41 -0.29
N PHE A 678 1.95 24.99 -1.30
CA PHE A 678 0.95 26.04 -1.13
C PHE A 678 -0.10 25.98 -2.24
N ALA A 679 -1.37 26.10 -1.85
CA ALA A 679 -2.52 26.16 -2.76
C ALA A 679 -3.45 27.28 -2.31
N ALA A 680 -3.44 28.40 -3.03
CA ALA A 680 -4.21 29.60 -2.69
C ALA A 680 -5.54 29.68 -3.45
N VAL A 681 -6.50 30.41 -2.87
CA VAL A 681 -7.72 30.87 -3.54
C VAL A 681 -7.78 32.40 -3.44
N PRO A 682 -7.81 33.15 -4.57
CA PRO A 682 -7.68 32.69 -5.95
C PRO A 682 -6.30 32.05 -6.23
N SER A 683 -6.25 31.18 -7.25
CA SER A 683 -5.04 30.43 -7.59
C SER A 683 -3.85 31.32 -7.92
N LEU A 684 -2.63 30.86 -7.65
CA LEU A 684 -1.40 31.60 -7.94
C LEU A 684 -1.29 31.97 -9.42
N ALA A 685 -1.77 31.10 -10.31
CA ALA A 685 -1.85 31.40 -11.72
C ALA A 685 -2.81 32.56 -12.04
N SER A 686 -3.97 32.63 -11.37
CA SER A 686 -4.90 33.76 -11.50
C SER A 686 -4.28 35.06 -10.98
N ARG A 687 -3.45 34.98 -9.94
CA ARG A 687 -2.70 36.16 -9.45
C ARG A 687 -1.73 36.69 -10.49
N ILE A 688 -0.98 35.81 -11.18
CA ILE A 688 -0.08 36.20 -12.28
C ILE A 688 -0.88 36.84 -13.42
N VAL A 689 -1.99 36.20 -13.84
CA VAL A 689 -2.87 36.74 -14.90
C VAL A 689 -3.37 38.14 -14.53
N ASN A 690 -3.86 38.32 -13.30
CA ASN A 690 -4.36 39.60 -12.83
C ASN A 690 -3.25 40.67 -12.68
N HIS A 691 -2.07 40.28 -12.21
CA HIS A 691 -0.95 41.20 -12.00
C HIS A 691 -0.41 41.74 -13.33
N TYR A 692 -0.16 40.84 -14.29
CA TYR A 692 0.38 41.21 -15.61
C TYR A 692 -0.70 41.59 -16.64
N LYS A 693 -1.97 41.57 -16.22
CA LYS A 693 -3.15 41.85 -17.06
C LYS A 693 -3.16 41.02 -18.34
N MET A 694 -2.85 39.73 -18.25
CA MET A 694 -2.84 38.84 -19.43
C MET A 694 -4.21 38.78 -20.11
N ARG A 695 -4.25 38.32 -21.36
CA ARG A 695 -5.47 38.19 -22.15
C ARG A 695 -6.52 37.31 -21.44
N ASP A 696 -7.78 37.59 -21.71
CA ASP A 696 -8.95 36.84 -21.27
C ASP A 696 -9.00 35.40 -21.81
N ASP A 697 -8.37 35.13 -22.96
CA ASP A 697 -8.31 33.82 -23.59
C ASP A 697 -7.10 32.95 -23.20
N VAL A 698 -6.26 33.39 -22.25
CA VAL A 698 -5.04 32.65 -21.84
C VAL A 698 -5.37 31.30 -21.23
N LYS A 699 -4.69 30.23 -21.67
CA LYS A 699 -4.87 28.89 -21.11
C LYS A 699 -4.03 28.71 -19.86
N VAL A 700 -4.69 28.55 -18.73
CA VAL A 700 -4.04 28.52 -17.42
C VAL A 700 -4.08 27.12 -16.80
N TYR A 701 -2.94 26.65 -16.32
CA TYR A 701 -2.79 25.42 -15.56
C TYR A 701 -2.09 25.71 -14.23
N ASN A 702 -2.78 25.51 -13.11
CA ASN A 702 -2.21 25.66 -11.77
C ASN A 702 -1.96 24.28 -11.15
N LEU A 703 -0.70 24.00 -10.81
CA LEU A 703 -0.20 22.71 -10.37
C LEU A 703 0.35 22.82 -8.95
N SER A 704 -0.12 21.97 -8.03
CA SER A 704 0.39 21.88 -6.65
C SER A 704 0.62 20.42 -6.22
N GLY A 705 1.37 20.20 -5.13
CA GLY A 705 1.59 18.88 -4.55
C GLY A 705 2.46 17.90 -5.35
N MET A 706 3.16 18.35 -6.40
CA MET A 706 4.01 17.48 -7.24
C MET A 706 5.50 17.50 -6.86
N GLY A 707 5.89 18.41 -5.97
CA GLY A 707 7.26 18.58 -5.47
C GLY A 707 8.26 18.83 -6.59
N CYS A 708 9.49 18.40 -6.35
CA CYS A 708 10.65 18.56 -7.23
C CYS A 708 10.49 18.03 -8.68
N SER A 709 9.48 17.22 -8.97
CA SER A 709 9.23 16.63 -10.29
C SER A 709 8.39 17.52 -11.22
N ALA A 710 7.81 18.60 -10.70
CA ALA A 710 6.77 19.38 -11.35
C ALA A 710 7.23 20.11 -12.63
N SER A 711 8.51 20.49 -12.71
CA SER A 711 9.07 21.19 -13.88
C SER A 711 8.86 20.39 -15.17
N LEU A 712 9.28 19.13 -15.23
CA LEU A 712 9.14 18.31 -16.44
C LEU A 712 7.69 17.91 -16.71
N ILE A 713 6.84 17.86 -15.68
CA ILE A 713 5.40 17.67 -15.85
C ILE A 713 4.79 18.90 -16.56
N SER A 714 5.22 20.10 -16.17
CA SER A 714 4.78 21.35 -16.79
C SER A 714 5.21 21.43 -18.26
N ILE A 715 6.46 21.03 -18.56
CA ILE A 715 6.94 20.90 -19.95
C ILE A 715 6.08 19.90 -20.75
N SER A 716 5.68 18.78 -20.14
CA SER A 716 4.82 17.79 -20.79
C SER A 716 3.42 18.32 -21.12
N ILE A 717 2.86 19.20 -20.28
CA ILE A 717 1.59 19.87 -20.55
C ILE A 717 1.76 20.82 -21.74
N VAL A 718 2.77 21.70 -21.70
CA VAL A 718 3.07 22.62 -22.79
C VAL A 718 3.32 21.89 -24.10
N GLN A 719 4.09 20.79 -24.07
CA GLN A 719 4.35 19.95 -25.25
C GLN A 719 3.05 19.41 -25.84
N SER A 720 2.08 19.03 -25.00
CA SER A 720 0.79 18.51 -25.46
C SER A 720 -0.04 19.60 -26.14
N VAL A 721 -0.03 20.83 -25.62
CA VAL A 721 -0.67 21.99 -26.27
C VAL A 721 0.03 22.32 -27.59
N PHE A 722 1.36 22.43 -27.59
CA PHE A 722 2.16 22.78 -28.78
C PHE A 722 2.10 21.74 -29.91
N LYS A 723 1.70 20.50 -29.62
CA LYS A 723 1.42 19.48 -30.66
C LYS A 723 0.16 19.78 -31.45
N HIS A 724 -0.83 20.44 -30.85
CA HIS A 724 -2.14 20.70 -31.46
C HIS A 724 -2.26 22.15 -31.93
N GLU A 725 -1.62 23.09 -31.23
CA GLU A 725 -1.70 24.51 -31.53
C GLU A 725 -0.35 25.05 -31.97
N LYS A 726 -0.29 25.61 -33.18
CA LYS A 726 0.93 26.17 -33.76
C LYS A 726 1.09 27.64 -33.40
N GLU A 727 2.33 28.12 -33.50
CA GLU A 727 2.69 29.54 -33.35
C GLU A 727 2.33 30.15 -31.98
N ARG A 728 2.56 29.41 -30.89
CA ARG A 728 2.21 29.82 -29.52
C ARG A 728 3.41 30.15 -28.64
N TYR A 729 3.18 30.96 -27.61
CA TYR A 729 4.08 31.15 -26.47
C TYR A 729 3.50 30.50 -25.22
N ALA A 730 4.37 29.84 -24.45
CA ALA A 730 4.02 29.30 -23.15
C ALA A 730 4.99 29.80 -22.08
N LEU A 731 4.44 30.27 -20.97
CA LEU A 731 5.16 30.65 -19.78
C LEU A 731 4.99 29.55 -18.73
N VAL A 732 6.10 28.97 -18.29
CA VAL A 732 6.13 28.01 -17.19
C VAL A 732 6.79 28.67 -15.99
N VAL A 733 6.11 28.70 -14.85
CA VAL A 733 6.63 29.26 -13.59
C VAL A 733 6.71 28.13 -12.57
N THR A 734 7.87 27.96 -11.95
CA THR A 734 8.12 26.87 -10.99
C THR A 734 8.78 27.41 -9.71
N SER A 735 8.23 27.07 -8.55
CA SER A 735 8.75 27.48 -7.24
C SER A 735 8.27 26.51 -6.14
N GLU A 736 8.70 26.77 -4.90
CA GLU A 736 8.19 26.12 -3.69
C GLU A 736 7.96 27.18 -2.60
N SER A 737 6.81 27.11 -1.93
CA SER A 737 6.45 28.03 -0.86
C SER A 737 6.79 27.41 0.49
N LEU A 738 7.77 27.99 1.18
CA LEU A 738 8.25 27.47 2.46
C LEU A 738 7.65 28.21 3.65
N SER A 739 7.10 29.42 3.46
CA SER A 739 6.60 30.27 4.54
C SER A 739 5.64 29.57 5.51
N SER A 740 4.66 28.81 5.02
CA SER A 740 3.67 28.12 5.87
C SER A 740 4.04 26.70 6.29
N ASN A 741 5.20 26.17 5.86
CA ASN A 741 5.51 24.73 5.97
C ASN A 741 6.78 24.45 6.77
N TRP A 742 7.22 25.41 7.57
CA TRP A 742 8.36 25.22 8.46
C TRP A 742 7.95 24.37 9.67
N TYR A 743 8.55 23.20 9.83
CA TYR A 743 8.16 22.27 10.88
C TYR A 743 8.79 22.66 12.23
N THR A 744 7.97 22.87 13.25
CA THR A 744 8.39 23.32 14.61
C THR A 744 8.31 22.21 15.67
N GLY A 745 7.98 20.98 15.28
CA GLY A 745 7.96 19.83 16.19
C GLY A 745 9.33 19.18 16.40
N ASN A 746 9.33 17.91 16.80
CA ASN A 746 10.54 17.13 17.14
C ASN A 746 10.71 15.82 16.35
N ASP A 747 9.84 15.52 15.38
CA ASP A 747 10.00 14.35 14.51
C ASP A 747 11.17 14.53 13.52
N ARG A 748 12.21 13.70 13.68
CA ARG A 748 13.42 13.72 12.82
C ARG A 748 13.13 13.57 11.33
N SER A 749 12.09 12.81 10.96
CA SER A 749 11.70 12.58 9.57
C SER A 749 11.05 13.80 8.92
N MET A 750 10.52 14.72 9.73
CA MET A 750 9.91 15.97 9.26
C MET A 750 10.88 17.15 9.38
N ILE A 751 11.66 17.25 10.46
CA ILE A 751 12.56 18.42 10.64
C ILE A 751 13.67 18.46 9.58
N LEU A 752 14.04 17.32 9.00
CA LEU A 752 15.05 17.27 7.94
C LEU A 752 14.70 18.18 6.75
N SER A 753 13.41 18.42 6.46
CA SER A 753 13.00 19.33 5.38
C SER A 753 13.46 20.77 5.62
N ASN A 754 13.48 21.23 6.87
CA ASN A 754 13.94 22.58 7.23
C ASN A 754 15.42 22.80 6.88
N CYS A 755 16.23 21.74 6.96
CA CYS A 755 17.64 21.80 6.61
C CYS A 755 17.87 21.75 5.10
N LEU A 756 17.04 20.99 4.36
CA LEU A 756 17.25 20.71 2.94
C LEU A 756 16.64 21.76 2.01
N PHE A 757 15.41 22.22 2.29
CA PHE A 757 14.66 23.08 1.38
C PHE A 757 15.06 24.54 1.52
N ARG A 758 15.16 25.22 0.37
CA ARG A 758 15.54 26.63 0.30
C ARG A 758 14.64 27.36 -0.69
N SER A 759 14.38 28.63 -0.41
CA SER A 759 13.52 29.45 -1.26
C SER A 759 14.21 29.72 -2.60
N GLY A 760 13.46 29.55 -3.68
CA GLY A 760 13.93 29.80 -5.03
C GLY A 760 12.90 29.34 -6.07
N GLY A 761 13.10 29.76 -7.31
CA GLY A 761 12.18 29.46 -8.38
C GLY A 761 12.73 29.87 -9.73
N SER A 762 12.01 29.53 -10.78
CA SER A 762 12.39 29.91 -12.14
C SER A 762 11.17 30.14 -13.03
N ALA A 763 11.36 31.00 -14.02
CA ALA A 763 10.40 31.24 -15.09
C ALA A 763 11.04 30.81 -16.41
N ILE A 764 10.30 30.05 -17.22
CA ILE A 764 10.76 29.46 -18.47
C ILE A 764 9.79 29.86 -19.56
N LEU A 765 10.34 30.44 -20.64
CA LEU A 765 9.59 30.78 -21.83
C LEU A 765 9.82 29.72 -22.90
N LEU A 766 8.73 29.19 -23.46
CA LEU A 766 8.73 28.16 -24.49
C LEU A 766 7.95 28.64 -25.70
N THR A 767 8.33 28.18 -26.89
CA THR A 767 7.59 28.47 -28.12
C THR A 767 7.70 27.33 -29.12
N ASN A 768 6.69 27.18 -29.97
CA ASN A 768 6.74 26.36 -31.17
C ASN A 768 6.67 27.20 -32.47
N LYS A 769 6.87 28.52 -32.38
CA LYS A 769 6.94 29.43 -33.53
C LYS A 769 8.15 29.10 -34.40
N TRP A 770 7.92 28.82 -35.68
CA TRP A 770 8.99 28.37 -36.56
C TRP A 770 10.04 29.46 -36.81
N GLY A 771 9.59 30.71 -36.94
CA GLY A 771 10.45 31.88 -37.14
C GLY A 771 11.44 32.15 -35.99
N LEU A 772 11.16 31.62 -34.79
CA LEU A 772 12.00 31.82 -33.60
C LEU A 772 13.00 30.68 -33.37
N ARG A 773 13.06 29.68 -34.26
CA ARG A 773 13.97 28.53 -34.13
C ARG A 773 15.43 28.93 -33.96
N LYS A 774 15.88 30.02 -34.60
CA LYS A 774 17.25 30.53 -34.48
C LYS A 774 17.53 31.25 -33.15
N LYS A 775 16.49 31.74 -32.46
CA LYS A 775 16.60 32.40 -31.16
C LYS A 775 16.50 31.42 -29.98
N ALA A 776 15.83 30.28 -30.18
CA ALA A 776 15.70 29.23 -29.17
C ALA A 776 17.09 28.80 -28.63
N MET A 777 17.14 28.42 -27.35
CA MET A 777 18.35 27.91 -26.71
C MET A 777 18.40 26.39 -26.81
N LEU A 778 17.27 25.75 -26.51
CA LEU A 778 17.12 24.31 -26.44
C LEU A 778 15.91 23.86 -27.26
N LYS A 779 15.99 22.65 -27.81
CA LYS A 779 14.90 21.94 -28.47
C LYS A 779 14.59 20.64 -27.75
N LEU A 780 13.34 20.42 -27.35
CA LEU A 780 12.91 19.17 -26.73
C LEU A 780 12.92 18.03 -27.77
N LYS A 781 13.67 16.95 -27.50
CA LYS A 781 13.70 15.74 -28.35
C LYS A 781 12.73 14.69 -27.86
N CYS A 782 12.81 14.35 -26.57
CA CYS A 782 11.95 13.37 -25.95
C CYS A 782 11.70 13.70 -24.48
N LEU A 783 10.58 13.22 -23.96
CA LEU A 783 10.19 13.35 -22.57
C LEU A 783 9.56 12.02 -22.13
N VAL A 784 9.96 11.54 -20.96
CA VAL A 784 9.49 10.29 -20.36
C VAL A 784 9.06 10.56 -18.92
N ARG A 785 7.89 10.05 -18.56
CA ARG A 785 7.32 10.18 -17.21
C ARG A 785 7.12 8.80 -16.61
N THR A 786 7.61 8.61 -15.39
CA THR A 786 7.45 7.38 -14.64
C THR A 786 6.84 7.71 -13.28
N HIS A 787 5.81 6.97 -12.89
CA HIS A 787 5.02 7.23 -11.69
C HIS A 787 4.90 5.96 -10.86
N HIS A 788 5.39 5.98 -9.62
CA HIS A 788 5.30 4.85 -8.68
C HIS A 788 4.29 5.05 -7.55
N GLY A 789 3.46 6.09 -7.59
CA GLY A 789 2.46 6.33 -6.54
C GLY A 789 1.40 5.23 -6.34
N GLY A 790 1.27 4.27 -7.25
CA GLY A 790 0.47 3.05 -7.01
C GLY A 790 1.16 1.99 -6.12
N ARG A 791 2.34 2.30 -5.57
CA ARG A 791 3.06 1.43 -4.63
C ARG A 791 3.17 2.14 -3.29
N ASP A 792 2.68 1.53 -2.21
CA ASP A 792 2.65 2.15 -0.88
C ASP A 792 4.04 2.61 -0.40
N ASP A 793 5.08 1.79 -0.68
CA ASP A 793 6.46 2.10 -0.31
C ASP A 793 7.02 3.34 -1.01
N SER A 794 6.48 3.68 -2.18
CA SER A 794 6.87 4.84 -3.01
C SER A 794 5.93 6.03 -2.76
N TYR A 795 4.65 5.77 -2.52
CA TYR A 795 3.64 6.76 -2.15
C TYR A 795 4.00 7.44 -0.82
N GLY A 796 4.27 6.65 0.23
CA GLY A 796 4.61 7.15 1.57
C GLY A 796 6.03 7.69 1.73
N CYS A 797 6.79 7.88 0.65
CA CYS A 797 8.18 8.37 0.74
C CYS A 797 8.31 9.86 1.07
N CYS A 798 7.38 10.67 0.55
CA CYS A 798 7.36 12.12 0.71
C CYS A 798 5.89 12.52 0.89
N MET A 799 5.50 12.90 2.11
CA MET A 799 4.12 13.26 2.41
C MET A 799 4.08 14.50 3.30
N GLN A 800 3.17 15.41 3.01
CA GLN A 800 2.79 16.45 3.94
C GLN A 800 1.80 15.84 4.93
N MET A 801 2.09 15.94 6.22
CA MET A 801 1.26 15.39 7.27
C MET A 801 1.50 16.11 8.59
N GLU A 802 0.59 15.94 9.53
CA GLU A 802 0.72 16.48 10.88
C GLU A 802 1.50 15.49 11.76
N ASP A 803 2.24 16.03 12.73
CA ASP A 803 2.79 15.23 13.81
C ASP A 803 1.70 14.83 14.82
N SER A 804 2.06 14.06 15.85
CA SER A 804 1.11 13.57 16.84
C SER A 804 0.43 14.67 17.68
N VAL A 805 0.85 15.93 17.55
CA VAL A 805 0.30 17.10 18.25
C VAL A 805 -0.34 18.07 17.26
N GLY A 806 -0.60 17.64 16.02
CA GLY A 806 -1.27 18.45 15.00
C GLY A 806 -0.37 19.47 14.29
N ARG A 807 0.97 19.42 14.47
CA ARG A 807 1.85 20.36 13.77
C ARG A 807 2.15 19.88 12.36
N LEU A 808 1.82 20.71 11.37
CA LEU A 808 2.07 20.42 9.97
C LEU A 808 3.57 20.32 9.65
N GLY A 809 3.98 19.23 9.01
CA GLY A 809 5.36 18.99 8.57
C GLY A 809 5.43 18.23 7.25
N PHE A 810 6.64 18.06 6.73
CA PHE A 810 6.90 17.31 5.51
C PHE A 810 7.73 16.05 5.80
N HIS A 811 7.05 14.92 5.89
CA HIS A 811 7.65 13.62 6.20
C HIS A 811 8.51 13.10 5.04
N LEU A 812 9.78 12.81 5.34
CA LEU A 812 10.72 12.13 4.46
C LEU A 812 11.05 10.72 4.99
N SER A 813 10.59 9.70 4.27
CA SER A 813 10.82 8.30 4.65
C SER A 813 12.25 7.85 4.40
N LYS A 814 12.77 6.97 5.26
CA LYS A 814 14.06 6.28 5.05
C LYS A 814 14.09 5.41 3.78
N ASN A 815 12.92 5.05 3.23
CA ASN A 815 12.83 4.28 1.98
C ASN A 815 13.06 5.12 0.72
N LEU A 816 13.15 6.45 0.84
CA LEU A 816 13.24 7.39 -0.28
C LEU A 816 14.37 7.04 -1.27
N PRO A 817 15.64 6.78 -0.86
CA PRO A 817 16.70 6.46 -1.82
C PRO A 817 16.44 5.18 -2.62
N LYS A 818 15.84 4.17 -1.97
CA LYS A 818 15.49 2.90 -2.62
C LYS A 818 14.37 3.08 -3.63
N SER A 819 13.35 3.86 -3.28
CA SER A 819 12.25 4.22 -4.19
C SER A 819 12.76 5.06 -5.38
N ALA A 820 13.73 5.95 -5.13
CA ALA A 820 14.44 6.74 -6.14
C ALA A 820 15.16 5.90 -7.17
N ALA A 821 16.07 5.04 -6.71
CA ALA A 821 16.83 4.16 -7.59
C ALA A 821 15.90 3.27 -8.43
N ARG A 822 14.83 2.74 -7.82
CA ARG A 822 13.87 1.90 -8.53
C ARG A 822 13.10 2.67 -9.61
N CYS A 823 12.59 3.85 -9.27
CA CYS A 823 11.84 4.69 -10.22
C CYS A 823 12.73 5.17 -11.38
N LEU A 824 13.98 5.53 -11.07
CA LEU A 824 14.99 5.85 -12.07
C LEU A 824 15.23 4.68 -13.04
N VAL A 825 15.44 3.46 -12.53
CA VAL A 825 15.68 2.29 -13.38
C VAL A 825 14.50 2.04 -14.33
N ASP A 826 13.26 2.18 -13.86
CA ASP A 826 12.08 2.01 -14.71
C ASP A 826 11.94 3.15 -15.74
N ASN A 827 12.28 4.40 -15.38
CA ASN A 827 12.36 5.52 -16.31
C ASN A 827 13.43 5.32 -17.40
N LEU A 828 14.63 4.89 -17.01
CA LEU A 828 15.75 4.65 -17.92
C LEU A 828 15.47 3.52 -18.92
N LYS A 829 14.66 2.51 -18.56
CA LYS A 829 14.25 1.45 -19.50
C LYS A 829 13.47 1.99 -20.69
N GLU A 830 12.63 3.01 -20.48
CA GLU A 830 11.85 3.63 -21.55
C GLU A 830 12.65 4.71 -22.28
N LEU A 831 13.52 5.43 -21.57
CA LEU A 831 14.34 6.49 -22.13
C LEU A 831 15.50 5.97 -22.98
N ALA A 832 16.25 4.97 -22.51
CA ALA A 832 17.49 4.51 -23.14
C ALA A 832 17.33 4.14 -24.63
N PRO A 833 16.28 3.41 -25.07
CA PRO A 833 16.08 3.12 -26.49
C PRO A 833 15.80 4.35 -27.36
N LYS A 834 15.32 5.45 -26.76
CA LYS A 834 14.96 6.70 -27.48
C LYS A 834 16.16 7.64 -27.65
N ILE A 835 17.16 7.54 -26.77
CA ILE A 835 18.28 8.49 -26.70
C ILE A 835 19.64 7.90 -27.10
N LEU A 836 19.83 6.59 -26.96
CA LEU A 836 21.13 5.96 -27.20
C LEU A 836 21.29 5.51 -28.66
N PRO A 837 22.53 5.54 -29.19
CA PRO A 837 22.83 4.94 -30.48
C PRO A 837 22.47 3.44 -30.49
N THR A 838 21.95 2.96 -31.61
CA THR A 838 21.59 1.53 -31.79
C THR A 838 22.76 0.60 -31.48
N LYS A 839 24.00 1.01 -31.81
CA LYS A 839 25.22 0.27 -31.48
C LYS A 839 25.38 -0.01 -29.97
N GLU A 840 25.10 0.97 -29.12
CA GLU A 840 25.22 0.83 -27.66
C GLU A 840 24.11 -0.06 -27.10
N VAL A 841 22.88 0.09 -27.60
CA VAL A 841 21.75 -0.76 -27.22
C VAL A 841 22.05 -2.24 -27.56
N VAL A 842 22.56 -2.50 -28.77
CA VAL A 842 22.94 -3.86 -29.20
C VAL A 842 24.10 -4.39 -28.36
N ARG A 843 25.17 -3.60 -28.14
CA ARG A 843 26.30 -3.98 -27.27
C ARG A 843 25.83 -4.43 -25.89
N PHE A 844 24.93 -3.65 -25.27
CA PHE A 844 24.39 -3.97 -23.95
C PHE A 844 23.55 -5.26 -23.95
N VAL A 845 22.67 -5.44 -24.93
CA VAL A 845 21.84 -6.66 -25.06
C VAL A 845 22.73 -7.89 -25.24
N VAL A 846 23.74 -7.82 -26.11
CA VAL A 846 24.73 -8.88 -26.32
C VAL A 846 25.49 -9.17 -25.03
N ALA A 847 25.99 -8.15 -24.33
CA ALA A 847 26.72 -8.35 -23.07
C ALA A 847 25.87 -9.02 -21.97
N VAL A 848 24.58 -8.68 -21.89
CA VAL A 848 23.63 -9.32 -20.96
C VAL A 848 23.35 -10.78 -21.37
N MET A 849 23.20 -11.07 -22.66
CA MET A 849 23.02 -12.44 -23.16
C MET A 849 24.27 -13.29 -22.95
N VAL A 850 25.45 -12.81 -23.36
CA VAL A 850 26.76 -13.46 -23.16
C VAL A 850 26.92 -13.82 -21.68
N ARG A 851 26.72 -12.88 -20.75
CA ARG A 851 26.80 -13.19 -19.32
C ARG A 851 25.82 -14.29 -18.89
N ARG A 852 24.59 -14.28 -19.43
CA ARG A 852 23.57 -15.27 -19.12
C ARG A 852 23.89 -16.66 -19.70
N PHE A 853 24.61 -16.73 -20.81
CA PHE A 853 25.04 -17.97 -21.46
C PHE A 853 26.33 -18.55 -20.84
N PHE A 854 27.28 -17.70 -20.43
CA PHE A 854 28.56 -18.14 -19.87
C PHE A 854 28.60 -18.25 -18.33
N SER A 855 27.57 -17.78 -17.62
CA SER A 855 27.45 -18.00 -16.15
C SER A 855 26.63 -19.25 -15.87
N GLY A 856 27.29 -20.40 -15.65
CA GLY A 856 26.66 -21.66 -15.25
C GLY A 856 26.05 -21.63 -13.82
N PRO A 857 25.30 -22.68 -13.41
CA PRO A 857 24.46 -22.65 -12.20
C PRO A 857 25.21 -22.66 -10.85
N ASN A 858 26.53 -22.86 -10.83
CA ASN A 858 27.26 -23.32 -9.63
C ASN A 858 28.45 -22.46 -9.16
N LYS A 859 28.52 -21.17 -9.49
CA LYS A 859 29.50 -20.24 -8.88
C LYS A 859 28.82 -19.05 -8.23
N GLN A 860 28.30 -19.23 -7.02
CA GLN A 860 27.86 -18.13 -6.14
C GLN A 860 28.22 -18.35 -4.65
N ALA A 861 29.19 -19.20 -4.37
CA ALA A 861 29.83 -19.27 -3.05
C ALA A 861 31.33 -19.02 -3.25
N GLY A 862 31.83 -17.89 -2.74
CA GLY A 862 33.25 -17.54 -2.73
C GLY A 862 33.71 -16.61 -3.85
N ILE A 863 33.28 -15.34 -3.83
CA ILE A 863 34.05 -14.25 -4.46
C ILE A 863 34.08 -13.08 -3.47
N GLY A 864 35.29 -12.71 -3.04
CA GLY A 864 35.55 -11.60 -2.13
C GLY A 864 35.09 -10.25 -2.68
N ALA A 865 35.03 -9.26 -1.80
CA ALA A 865 34.45 -7.95 -2.02
C ALA A 865 35.03 -7.12 -3.21
N GLY A 866 36.10 -7.57 -3.87
CA GLY A 866 36.77 -6.88 -4.98
C GLY A 866 36.16 -7.06 -6.38
N GLU A 867 35.28 -8.06 -6.61
CA GLU A 867 34.84 -8.44 -7.97
C GLU A 867 33.35 -8.14 -8.29
N ARG A 868 32.72 -7.20 -7.57
CA ARG A 868 31.34 -6.75 -7.88
C ARG A 868 31.22 -5.91 -9.17
N ASN A 869 32.32 -5.55 -9.82
CA ASN A 869 32.35 -4.53 -10.88
C ASN A 869 31.97 -4.99 -12.30
N ASN A 870 31.87 -6.28 -12.60
CA ASN A 870 31.59 -6.75 -13.96
C ASN A 870 30.10 -6.95 -14.29
N LYS A 871 29.21 -6.10 -13.77
CA LYS A 871 27.82 -6.01 -14.26
C LYS A 871 27.79 -5.25 -15.59
N PRO A 872 27.27 -5.85 -16.69
CA PRO A 872 27.12 -5.11 -17.93
C PRO A 872 26.26 -3.87 -17.64
N SER A 873 26.84 -2.69 -17.86
CA SER A 873 26.21 -1.39 -17.65
C SER A 873 26.05 -0.69 -18.98
N ILE A 874 24.92 -0.01 -19.16
CA ILE A 874 24.65 0.86 -20.30
C ILE A 874 25.50 2.12 -20.15
N ASN A 875 26.19 2.54 -21.20
CA ASN A 875 26.94 3.79 -21.19
C ASN A 875 26.09 4.92 -21.79
N PHE A 876 25.49 5.73 -20.91
CA PHE A 876 24.63 6.84 -21.32
C PHE A 876 25.39 7.99 -22.00
N ARG A 877 26.71 8.12 -21.78
CA ARG A 877 27.54 9.15 -22.42
C ARG A 877 27.65 9.00 -23.94
N THR A 878 27.29 7.84 -24.48
CA THR A 878 27.29 7.61 -25.93
C THR A 878 26.18 8.37 -26.66
N GLY A 879 25.11 8.76 -25.96
CA GLY A 879 23.98 9.52 -26.51
C GLY A 879 23.69 10.83 -25.78
N VAL A 880 24.48 11.18 -24.76
CA VAL A 880 24.27 12.35 -23.90
C VAL A 880 25.61 12.98 -23.57
N GLU A 881 25.76 14.27 -23.88
CA GLU A 881 26.97 15.04 -23.57
C GLU A 881 26.92 15.65 -22.17
N HIS A 882 25.74 16.09 -21.70
CA HIS A 882 25.60 16.78 -20.41
C HIS A 882 24.46 16.20 -19.56
N PHE A 883 24.67 16.12 -18.25
CA PHE A 883 23.70 15.57 -17.30
C PHE A 883 23.18 16.67 -16.36
N CYS A 884 21.91 17.02 -16.51
CA CYS A 884 21.21 17.99 -15.68
C CYS A 884 20.42 17.25 -14.58
N ILE A 885 21.05 17.08 -13.42
CA ILE A 885 20.55 16.25 -12.31
C ILE A 885 19.82 17.10 -11.26
N HIS A 886 18.71 16.59 -10.75
CA HIS A 886 17.99 17.24 -9.66
C HIS A 886 18.81 17.33 -8.36
N THR A 887 18.84 18.52 -7.75
CA THR A 887 19.57 18.83 -6.51
C THR A 887 18.74 18.51 -5.26
N GLY A 888 18.24 17.29 -5.15
CA GLY A 888 17.43 16.87 -4.00
C GLY A 888 18.22 16.77 -2.68
N GLY A 889 19.55 16.72 -2.77
CA GLY A 889 20.50 16.60 -1.66
C GLY A 889 21.73 15.81 -2.08
N LYS A 890 22.83 15.90 -1.32
CA LYS A 890 24.10 15.25 -1.63
C LYS A 890 23.94 13.75 -1.94
N ALA A 891 23.21 13.02 -1.08
CA ALA A 891 22.96 11.59 -1.25
C ALA A 891 22.21 11.22 -2.54
N VAL A 892 21.31 12.09 -3.03
CA VAL A 892 20.58 11.86 -4.28
C VAL A 892 21.50 12.04 -5.49
N ILE A 893 22.35 13.07 -5.46
CA ILE A 893 23.34 13.35 -6.51
C ILE A 893 24.36 12.21 -6.59
N ASP A 894 24.92 11.80 -5.44
CA ASP A 894 25.90 10.71 -5.34
C ASP A 894 25.30 9.39 -5.82
N GLY A 895 24.11 9.04 -5.32
CA GLY A 895 23.41 7.84 -5.75
C GLY A 895 23.11 7.81 -7.24
N LEU A 896 22.76 8.95 -7.85
CA LEU A 896 22.59 9.03 -9.31
C LEU A 896 23.92 8.84 -10.05
N GLY A 897 24.99 9.49 -9.56
CA GLY A 897 26.33 9.39 -10.11
C GLY A 897 26.84 7.95 -10.16
N GLU A 898 26.70 7.22 -9.05
CA GLU A 898 27.06 5.81 -8.96
C GLU A 898 26.24 4.93 -9.91
N ASN A 899 24.91 5.13 -9.95
CA ASN A 899 24.02 4.31 -10.77
C ASN A 899 24.24 4.52 -12.28
N LEU A 900 24.60 5.73 -12.71
CA LEU A 900 24.83 6.09 -14.11
C LEU A 900 26.32 6.09 -14.51
N LYS A 901 27.23 5.82 -13.56
CA LYS A 901 28.70 5.89 -13.74
C LYS A 901 29.16 7.25 -14.27
N LEU A 902 28.64 8.31 -13.66
CA LEU A 902 28.99 9.69 -13.99
C LEU A 902 30.30 10.09 -13.31
N SER A 903 31.01 11.05 -13.90
CA SER A 903 32.25 11.59 -13.38
C SER A 903 31.95 12.84 -12.54
N GLU A 904 32.93 13.29 -11.77
CA GLU A 904 32.79 14.56 -11.04
C GLU A 904 32.49 15.74 -11.97
N TYR A 905 33.00 15.75 -13.20
CA TYR A 905 32.66 16.76 -14.19
C TYR A 905 31.15 16.81 -14.48
N ASP A 906 30.46 15.67 -14.56
CA ASP A 906 29.01 15.65 -14.83
C ASP A 906 28.18 15.97 -13.58
N LEU A 907 28.69 15.64 -12.39
CA LEU A 907 28.01 15.88 -11.12
C LEU A 907 28.20 17.32 -10.61
N GLU A 908 29.30 17.97 -11.00
CA GLU A 908 29.67 19.32 -10.58
C GLU A 908 28.53 20.34 -10.73
N PRO A 909 27.80 20.44 -11.87
CA PRO A 909 26.69 21.38 -12.00
C PRO A 909 25.60 21.21 -10.93
N ALA A 910 25.27 19.97 -10.58
CA ALA A 910 24.29 19.66 -9.54
C ALA A 910 24.85 19.96 -8.14
N ARG A 911 26.11 19.59 -7.87
CA ARG A 911 26.78 19.88 -6.59
C ARG A 911 26.91 21.38 -6.34
N MET A 912 27.34 22.15 -7.34
CA MET A 912 27.49 23.61 -7.23
C MET A 912 26.14 24.29 -7.03
N THR A 913 25.12 23.85 -7.74
CA THR A 913 23.75 24.36 -7.55
C THR A 913 23.24 24.09 -6.14
N LEU A 914 23.40 22.87 -5.63
CA LEU A 914 23.04 22.51 -4.26
C LEU A 914 23.81 23.36 -3.24
N HIS A 915 25.11 23.56 -3.46
CA HIS A 915 25.95 24.37 -2.58
C HIS A 915 25.53 25.84 -2.56
N ARG A 916 25.28 26.45 -3.73
CA ARG A 916 24.97 27.88 -3.84
C ARG A 916 23.55 28.23 -3.44
N PHE A 917 22.57 27.42 -3.84
CA PHE A 917 21.15 27.76 -3.74
C PHE A 917 20.35 26.80 -2.85
N GLY A 918 20.89 25.63 -2.53
CA GLY A 918 20.16 24.57 -1.84
C GLY A 918 19.18 23.83 -2.75
N ASN A 919 18.26 23.09 -2.15
CA ASN A 919 17.17 22.45 -2.89
C ASN A 919 16.02 23.45 -3.07
N THR A 920 15.93 24.03 -4.27
CA THR A 920 14.86 24.95 -4.71
C THR A 920 13.73 24.21 -5.44
N SER A 921 13.47 22.97 -5.00
CA SER A 921 12.42 22.10 -5.51
C SER A 921 12.50 21.85 -7.02
N ALA A 922 11.38 22.05 -7.73
CA ALA A 922 11.29 21.89 -9.17
C ALA A 922 12.09 22.95 -9.95
N GLY A 923 12.43 24.10 -9.32
CA GLY A 923 13.28 25.13 -9.92
C GLY A 923 14.73 24.69 -10.11
N SER A 924 15.23 23.81 -9.23
CA SER A 924 16.63 23.37 -9.16
C SER A 924 17.26 22.98 -10.50
N LEU A 925 16.54 22.27 -11.37
CA LEU A 925 17.07 21.83 -12.67
C LEU A 925 17.47 23.01 -13.58
N TRP A 926 16.76 24.12 -13.48
CA TRP A 926 17.02 25.30 -14.30
C TRP A 926 18.26 26.07 -13.80
N TYR A 927 18.54 26.02 -12.50
CA TYR A 927 19.80 26.51 -11.94
C TYR A 927 20.99 25.67 -12.40
N VAL A 928 20.83 24.33 -12.43
CA VAL A 928 21.86 23.41 -12.95
C VAL A 928 22.14 23.68 -14.43
N LEU A 929 21.10 23.89 -15.22
CA LEU A 929 21.23 24.28 -16.62
C LEU A 929 21.94 25.63 -16.77
N GLY A 930 21.55 26.63 -15.95
CA GLY A 930 22.18 27.95 -15.93
C GLY A 930 23.67 27.89 -15.57
N TYR A 931 24.06 27.00 -14.66
CA TYR A 931 25.48 26.79 -14.32
C TYR A 931 26.28 26.31 -15.54
N MET A 932 25.76 25.30 -16.25
CA MET A 932 26.40 24.78 -17.45
C MET A 932 26.48 25.82 -18.58
N GLU A 933 25.43 26.64 -18.72
CA GLU A 933 25.42 27.79 -19.63
C GLU A 933 26.51 28.81 -19.25
N SER A 934 26.61 29.24 -17.99
CA SER A 934 27.59 30.23 -17.56
C SER A 934 29.02 29.73 -17.60
N LYS A 935 29.25 28.43 -17.39
CA LYS A 935 30.55 27.78 -17.65
C LYS A 935 30.84 27.52 -19.13
N LYS A 936 29.95 27.96 -20.04
CA LYS A 936 30.10 27.82 -21.50
C LYS A 936 30.28 26.35 -21.94
N ARG A 937 29.71 25.41 -21.18
CA ARG A 937 29.80 23.96 -21.43
C ARG A 937 28.89 23.52 -22.57
N LEU A 938 27.78 24.22 -22.79
CA LEU A 938 26.74 23.87 -23.75
C LEU A 938 27.07 24.38 -25.15
N LYS A 939 27.42 23.48 -26.08
CA LYS A 939 27.70 23.79 -27.49
C LYS A 939 26.56 23.37 -28.39
N LYS A 940 26.41 24.02 -29.53
CA LYS A 940 25.40 23.69 -30.54
C LYS A 940 25.55 22.22 -30.97
N GLY A 941 24.46 21.47 -30.89
CA GLY A 941 24.39 20.04 -31.21
C GLY A 941 24.46 19.12 -30.00
N ASP A 942 24.92 19.63 -28.86
CA ASP A 942 25.01 18.85 -27.61
C ASP A 942 23.63 18.42 -27.12
N ARG A 943 23.57 17.25 -26.49
CA ARG A 943 22.36 16.70 -25.87
C ARG A 943 22.48 16.75 -24.36
N VAL A 944 21.48 17.35 -23.72
CA VAL A 944 21.40 17.51 -22.27
C VAL A 944 20.30 16.60 -21.74
N LEU A 945 20.66 15.61 -20.93
CA LEU A 945 19.70 14.76 -20.22
C LEU A 945 19.31 15.40 -18.90
N MET A 946 18.04 15.76 -18.76
CA MET A 946 17.50 16.35 -17.54
C MET A 946 16.65 15.32 -16.80
N VAL A 947 16.90 15.11 -15.49
CA VAL A 947 16.24 14.09 -14.66
C VAL A 947 15.77 14.70 -13.34
N SER A 948 14.48 14.50 -13.00
CA SER A 948 13.86 14.96 -11.75
C SER A 948 13.15 13.85 -10.99
N PHE A 949 13.06 14.02 -9.68
CA PHE A 949 12.29 13.16 -8.77
C PHE A 949 11.26 13.97 -8.01
N GLY A 950 10.20 13.35 -7.46
CA GLY A 950 9.20 14.04 -6.65
C GLY A 950 8.23 13.11 -5.92
N ALA A 951 7.33 13.68 -5.10
CA ALA A 951 6.39 12.93 -4.25
C ALA A 951 5.41 12.03 -5.03
N GLY A 952 4.89 10.98 -4.37
CA GLY A 952 4.18 9.87 -5.04
C GLY A 952 5.13 9.03 -5.90
N PHE A 953 6.34 8.83 -5.39
CA PHE A 953 7.62 8.71 -6.10
C PHE A 953 7.54 8.76 -7.64
N LYS A 954 7.82 9.94 -8.20
CA LYS A 954 7.83 10.21 -9.65
C LYS A 954 9.28 10.35 -10.12
N CYS A 955 9.60 9.81 -11.29
CA CYS A 955 10.85 10.09 -12.00
C CYS A 955 10.49 10.57 -13.40
N ASN A 956 10.83 11.82 -13.71
CA ASN A 956 10.63 12.40 -15.03
C ASN A 956 11.99 12.71 -15.65
N SER A 957 12.12 12.43 -16.94
CA SER A 957 13.33 12.73 -17.69
C SER A 957 12.99 13.32 -19.05
N CYS A 958 13.89 14.16 -19.56
CA CYS A 958 13.80 14.64 -20.93
C CYS A 958 15.18 14.88 -21.53
N LEU A 959 15.23 14.84 -22.86
CA LEU A 959 16.44 15.13 -23.62
C LEU A 959 16.25 16.45 -24.37
N TRP A 960 17.13 17.40 -24.09
CA TRP A 960 17.23 18.66 -24.81
C TRP A 960 18.38 18.59 -25.82
N GLU A 961 18.20 19.19 -26.99
CA GLU A 961 19.26 19.48 -27.96
C GLU A 961 19.57 20.97 -27.89
N VAL A 962 20.84 21.33 -27.74
CA VAL A 962 21.32 22.71 -27.80
C VAL A 962 21.33 23.16 -29.25
N VAL A 963 20.55 24.19 -29.58
CA VAL A 963 20.35 24.60 -31.00
C VAL A 963 21.24 25.76 -31.45
N ARG A 964 21.87 26.45 -30.50
CA ARG A 964 22.85 27.53 -30.72
C ARG A 964 23.88 27.54 -29.61
N ASP A 965 25.06 28.10 -29.89
CA ASP A 965 26.08 28.28 -28.86
C ASP A 965 25.59 29.29 -27.81
N LEU A 966 25.81 28.94 -26.55
CA LEU A 966 25.40 29.73 -25.40
C LEU A 966 26.64 30.34 -24.73
N ASP A 967 26.78 31.65 -24.84
CA ASP A 967 27.98 32.38 -24.40
C ASP A 967 27.97 32.76 -22.90
N GLY A 968 26.91 32.40 -22.16
CA GLY A 968 26.95 32.33 -20.70
C GLY A 968 26.64 33.60 -19.89
N CYS A 969 26.23 34.70 -20.52
CA CYS A 969 26.41 36.02 -19.89
C CYS A 969 25.25 36.58 -19.04
N ASP A 970 24.09 35.93 -18.94
CA ASP A 970 22.93 36.61 -18.35
C ASP A 970 21.91 35.69 -17.66
N ASN A 971 22.36 34.93 -16.66
CA ASN A 971 21.47 34.16 -15.79
C ASN A 971 21.85 34.36 -14.31
N VAL A 972 21.20 33.62 -13.41
CA VAL A 972 21.38 33.73 -11.94
C VAL A 972 22.80 33.48 -11.43
N TRP A 973 23.71 32.93 -12.25
CA TRP A 973 25.10 32.68 -11.90
C TRP A 973 26.06 33.80 -12.30
N LYS A 974 25.61 34.76 -13.10
CA LYS A 974 26.45 35.78 -13.76
C LYS A 974 27.47 36.45 -12.82
N ASP A 975 27.04 36.82 -11.62
CA ASP A 975 27.83 37.67 -10.72
C ASP A 975 28.89 36.90 -9.91
N PHE A 976 28.84 35.57 -9.90
CA PHE A 976 29.71 34.74 -9.04
C PHE A 976 30.10 33.41 -9.68
N ILE A 977 29.92 33.23 -11.00
CA ILE A 977 30.27 31.97 -11.67
C ILE A 977 31.78 31.68 -11.61
N GLU A 978 32.61 32.73 -11.59
CA GLU A 978 34.07 32.61 -11.52
C GLU A 978 34.53 32.04 -10.17
N ASP A 979 33.75 32.25 -9.10
CA ASP A 979 34.04 31.73 -7.76
C ASP A 979 33.68 30.24 -7.57
N TYR A 980 33.09 29.61 -8.59
CA TYR A 980 32.64 28.22 -8.54
C TYR A 980 33.39 27.34 -9.56
N PRO A 981 33.78 26.10 -9.21
CA PRO A 981 33.64 25.48 -7.89
C PRO A 981 34.58 26.11 -6.85
N PRO A 982 34.15 26.25 -5.58
CA PRO A 982 35.02 26.73 -4.52
C PRO A 982 36.17 25.72 -4.26
N LYS A 983 37.26 26.20 -3.66
CA LYS A 983 38.45 25.36 -3.34
C LYS A 983 38.12 24.14 -2.48
N SER A 984 37.13 24.26 -1.61
CA SER A 984 36.60 23.18 -0.79
C SER A 984 35.08 23.24 -0.75
N LEU A 985 34.44 22.07 -0.78
CA LEU A 985 33.00 21.90 -0.55
C LEU A 985 32.71 21.48 0.90
N ALA A 986 33.74 21.35 1.75
CA ALA A 986 33.55 21.10 3.16
C ALA A 986 32.95 22.33 3.83
N ASN A 987 31.95 22.10 4.68
CA ASN A 987 31.33 23.18 5.43
C ASN A 987 32.31 23.71 6.48
N PRO A 988 32.51 25.03 6.61
CA PRO A 988 33.46 25.59 7.58
C PRO A 988 33.10 25.31 9.04
N TYR A 989 31.85 24.97 9.33
CA TYR A 989 31.37 24.64 10.68
C TYR A 989 31.34 23.13 10.97
N LEU A 990 31.92 22.30 10.09
CA LEU A 990 31.95 20.85 10.26
C LEU A 990 32.67 20.45 11.56
N GLU A 991 33.80 21.10 11.89
CA GLU A 991 34.56 20.86 13.12
C GLU A 991 33.88 21.47 14.36
N MET A 992 33.18 22.59 14.19
CA MET A 992 32.45 23.26 15.28
C MET A 992 31.28 22.41 15.80
N TRP A 993 30.67 21.60 14.94
CA TRP A 993 29.56 20.70 15.30
C TRP A 993 29.95 19.22 15.23
N ASP A 994 31.25 18.93 15.38
CA ASP A 994 31.77 17.57 15.50
C ASP A 994 31.39 16.94 16.86
N GLU A 995 31.31 15.61 16.92
CA GLU A 995 30.80 14.87 18.09
C GLU A 995 31.54 15.19 19.39
N ASP A 996 32.83 15.52 19.29
CA ASP A 996 33.72 15.84 20.42
C ASP A 996 33.49 17.24 21.02
N ASN A 997 32.93 18.19 20.28
CA ASN A 997 32.67 19.59 20.72
C ASN A 997 31.23 19.81 21.25
N LEU A 998 30.39 18.78 21.22
CA LEU A 998 28.96 18.89 21.53
C LEU A 998 28.63 19.10 23.02
N GLU A 999 29.50 18.66 23.94
CA GLU A 999 29.31 18.84 25.39
C GLU A 999 29.51 20.31 25.84
N GLU A 1000 30.39 21.07 25.18
CA GLU A 1000 30.55 22.50 25.44
C GLU A 1000 29.39 23.33 24.86
N ILE A 1001 28.81 22.90 23.73
CA ILE A 1001 27.63 23.53 23.13
C ILE A 1001 26.40 23.32 24.01
N GLU A 1002 26.31 22.19 24.73
CA GLU A 1002 25.28 21.91 25.71
C GLU A 1002 25.33 22.86 26.92
N LYS A 1003 26.53 23.22 27.40
CA LYS A 1003 26.73 24.24 28.45
C LYS A 1003 26.28 25.65 28.03
N ASN A 1004 26.31 25.95 26.73
CA ASN A 1004 26.02 27.27 26.18
C ASN A 1004 24.59 27.41 25.60
N LYS A 1005 23.74 26.38 25.70
CA LYS A 1005 22.33 26.51 25.33
C LYS A 1005 21.66 27.51 26.28
N PRO A 1006 20.96 28.55 25.80
CA PRO A 1006 20.35 29.56 26.67
C PRO A 1006 19.42 28.88 27.67
N THR A 1007 19.83 28.91 28.94
CA THR A 1007 19.09 28.31 30.06
C THR A 1007 17.76 29.03 30.18
N ARG A 1008 16.69 28.25 30.27
CA ARG A 1008 15.31 28.65 30.53
C ARG A 1008 15.26 29.85 31.50
N GLN A 1009 14.97 31.06 31.01
CA GLN A 1009 14.50 32.12 31.88
C GLN A 1009 13.14 31.66 32.40
N LYS A 1010 13.12 31.11 33.62
CA LYS A 1010 11.91 31.09 34.42
C LYS A 1010 11.47 32.54 34.53
N ILE A 1011 10.29 32.84 34.00
CA ILE A 1011 9.59 34.08 34.33
C ILE A 1011 9.38 34.02 35.85
N THR A 1012 10.21 34.76 36.58
CA THR A 1012 10.04 35.00 38.00
C THR A 1012 8.93 36.03 38.14
N GLU A 1013 7.76 35.61 38.60
CA GLU A 1013 6.82 36.52 39.25
C GLU A 1013 7.46 37.07 40.54
N PRO A 1014 7.16 38.32 40.93
CA PRO A 1014 7.91 39.01 41.98
C PRO A 1014 7.59 38.45 43.37
N LYS A 1015 8.65 38.18 44.15
CA LYS A 1015 8.54 37.85 45.57
C LYS A 1015 8.16 39.10 46.38
N THR A 1016 7.20 38.94 47.29
CA THR A 1016 7.17 39.65 48.59
C THR A 1016 7.06 38.62 49.73
N PRO A 1017 7.51 38.98 50.94
CA PRO A 1017 8.42 38.13 51.71
C PRO A 1017 7.78 37.61 53.00
N PHE A 1018 8.16 36.43 53.48
CA PHE A 1018 8.44 36.16 54.91
C PHE A 1018 9.22 34.83 55.03
N HIS A 1019 10.43 34.95 55.61
CA HIS A 1019 11.14 34.05 56.54
C HIS A 1019 10.66 32.59 56.77
N ARG A 1020 11.51 31.60 57.09
CA ARG A 1020 12.95 31.50 57.43
C ARG A 1020 13.36 30.03 57.36
N SER A 1021 14.63 29.78 57.08
CA SER A 1021 15.33 28.48 57.10
C SER A 1021 15.27 27.74 58.44
N ILE A 1022 15.24 26.40 58.39
CA ILE A 1022 16.01 25.50 59.27
C ILE A 1022 16.50 24.30 58.43
N ASP A 1023 17.81 24.11 58.42
CA ASP A 1023 18.56 22.98 57.87
C ASP A 1023 18.54 21.77 58.82
N ASN A 1024 18.55 20.53 58.28
CA ASN A 1024 19.63 19.53 58.48
C ASN A 1024 19.23 18.11 58.05
N ASP A 1025 19.99 17.59 57.09
CA ASP A 1025 20.75 16.33 57.08
C ASP A 1025 20.18 15.00 57.61
N GLY A 1026 20.31 13.97 56.76
CA GLY A 1026 21.14 12.82 57.16
C GLY A 1026 20.55 11.41 57.05
N SER A 1027 20.82 10.76 55.91
CA SER A 1027 21.31 9.38 55.74
C SER A 1027 20.53 8.14 56.25
N GLY A 1028 20.38 7.16 55.33
CA GLY A 1028 20.94 5.81 55.52
C GLY A 1028 19.97 4.62 55.77
N SER A 1029 19.77 3.79 54.75
CA SER A 1029 19.29 2.38 54.77
C SER A 1029 20.23 1.45 55.61
N PRO A 1030 20.03 0.10 55.81
CA PRO A 1030 19.15 -0.87 55.09
C PRO A 1030 18.55 -2.10 55.85
N MET A 1031 17.65 -2.81 55.14
CA MET A 1031 17.32 -4.27 55.07
C MET A 1031 17.43 -5.25 56.27
N GLN A 1032 16.34 -6.02 56.52
CA GLN A 1032 16.19 -7.52 56.49
C GLN A 1032 14.92 -7.93 57.27
N GLU A 1033 13.91 -8.59 56.67
CA GLU A 1033 13.68 -10.03 56.39
C GLU A 1033 12.66 -10.71 57.34
N HIS A 1034 11.65 -11.32 56.72
CA HIS A 1034 10.82 -12.48 57.11
C HIS A 1034 9.78 -12.46 58.27
N SER A 1035 8.54 -12.72 57.85
CA SER A 1035 7.70 -13.88 58.20
C SER A 1035 6.27 -13.57 58.66
N SER A 1036 5.36 -14.31 58.02
CA SER A 1036 3.92 -14.51 58.17
C SER A 1036 3.34 -14.53 59.59
N SER A 1037 2.17 -13.93 59.76
CA SER A 1037 0.98 -14.63 60.28
C SER A 1037 -0.27 -13.81 59.99
N GLU A 1038 -1.31 -14.49 59.51
CA GLU A 1038 -2.67 -14.00 59.34
C GLU A 1038 -3.31 -13.84 60.73
N ASP A 1039 -4.03 -12.74 60.95
CA ASP A 1039 -5.24 -12.78 61.76
C ASP A 1039 -6.19 -11.65 61.34
N GLU A 1040 -7.46 -12.03 61.19
CA GLU A 1040 -8.57 -11.14 60.83
C GLU A 1040 -8.93 -10.23 62.02
N GLY A 1041 -9.18 -8.97 61.73
CA GLY A 1041 -9.74 -8.01 62.68
C GLY A 1041 -10.30 -6.81 61.94
N ASP A 1042 -11.63 -6.72 61.92
CA ASP A 1042 -12.38 -5.51 61.56
C ASP A 1042 -11.86 -4.30 62.35
N ASP A 1043 -11.59 -3.17 61.67
CA ASP A 1043 -11.91 -1.84 62.20
C ASP A 1043 -11.75 -0.72 61.14
N ILE A 1044 -12.85 0.01 60.99
CA ILE A 1044 -12.94 1.48 60.90
C ILE A 1044 -12.07 2.17 59.84
N VAL A 1045 -12.73 2.54 58.73
CA VAL A 1045 -12.23 3.48 57.72
C VAL A 1045 -12.13 4.88 58.33
N GLU A 1046 -10.92 5.30 58.71
CA GLU A 1046 -10.58 6.73 58.80
C GLU A 1046 -10.37 7.27 57.37
N ASP A 1047 -11.25 8.19 56.96
CA ASP A 1047 -11.22 8.92 55.69
C ASP A 1047 -9.96 9.81 55.62
N GLY A 1048 -8.86 9.26 55.10
CA GLY A 1048 -7.67 10.02 54.70
C GLY A 1048 -7.78 10.52 53.25
N GLU A 1049 -7.56 11.82 53.04
CA GLU A 1049 -7.53 12.43 51.70
C GLU A 1049 -6.52 11.72 50.77
N VAL A 1050 -7.03 10.99 49.78
CA VAL A 1050 -6.20 10.29 48.79
C VAL A 1050 -5.66 11.29 47.76
N SER A 1051 -4.37 11.58 47.87
CA SER A 1051 -3.61 12.40 46.89
C SER A 1051 -3.69 11.83 45.47
N GLU A 1052 -3.44 12.67 44.45
CA GLU A 1052 -3.44 12.29 43.02
C GLU A 1052 -2.52 11.09 42.72
N SER A 1053 -1.43 10.97 43.49
CA SER A 1053 -0.54 9.80 43.53
C SER A 1053 -1.28 8.51 43.92
N GLY A 1054 -2.10 8.54 44.98
CA GLY A 1054 -2.82 7.37 45.49
C GLY A 1054 -3.89 6.83 44.54
N ARG A 1055 -4.53 7.67 43.74
CA ARG A 1055 -5.48 7.21 42.71
C ARG A 1055 -4.81 6.48 41.56
N ASN A 1056 -3.63 6.96 41.16
CA ASN A 1056 -2.80 6.28 40.17
C ASN A 1056 -2.29 4.94 40.72
N VAL A 1057 -2.08 4.82 42.03
CA VAL A 1057 -1.74 3.54 42.69
C VAL A 1057 -2.93 2.58 42.70
N ILE A 1058 -4.15 3.02 43.04
CA ILE A 1058 -5.37 2.19 42.99
C ILE A 1058 -5.66 1.70 41.56
N PHE A 1059 -5.47 2.58 40.56
CA PHE A 1059 -5.56 2.22 39.14
C PHE A 1059 -4.52 1.15 38.76
N ARG A 1060 -3.27 1.29 39.23
CA ARG A 1060 -2.21 0.29 39.01
C ARG A 1060 -2.51 -1.03 39.73
N GLN A 1061 -3.07 -1.03 40.95
CA GLN A 1061 -3.40 -2.24 41.71
C GLN A 1061 -4.55 -3.04 41.07
N HIS A 1062 -5.64 -2.38 40.67
CA HIS A 1062 -6.74 -3.04 39.95
C HIS A 1062 -6.30 -3.62 38.61
N ARG A 1063 -5.31 -3.00 37.94
CA ARG A 1063 -4.69 -3.56 36.73
C ARG A 1063 -3.65 -4.61 37.00
N GLN A 1064 -2.85 -4.52 38.07
CA GLN A 1064 -1.87 -5.53 38.45
C GLN A 1064 -2.55 -6.88 38.64
N ALA A 1065 -3.73 -6.94 39.28
CA ALA A 1065 -4.51 -8.18 39.40
C ALA A 1065 -4.91 -8.77 38.03
N HIS A 1066 -5.28 -7.94 37.05
CA HIS A 1066 -5.63 -8.35 35.68
C HIS A 1066 -4.40 -8.66 34.81
N TYR A 1067 -3.27 -8.01 35.09
CA TYR A 1067 -2.00 -8.15 34.38
C TYR A 1067 -1.19 -9.35 34.90
N ASP A 1068 -1.34 -9.69 36.18
CA ASP A 1068 -0.81 -10.92 36.79
C ASP A 1068 -1.52 -12.16 36.23
N GLU A 1069 -2.82 -12.05 35.90
CA GLU A 1069 -3.57 -13.08 35.18
C GLU A 1069 -3.05 -13.28 33.75
N PHE A 1070 -2.68 -12.18 33.07
CA PHE A 1070 -2.05 -12.18 31.74
C PHE A 1070 -0.59 -12.65 31.76
N LEU A 1071 0.18 -12.31 32.80
CA LEU A 1071 1.56 -12.78 33.02
C LEU A 1071 1.60 -14.27 33.37
N LYS A 1072 0.64 -14.77 34.15
CA LYS A 1072 0.50 -16.22 34.40
C LYS A 1072 0.32 -17.00 33.10
N ALA A 1073 -0.50 -16.50 32.17
CA ALA A 1073 -0.67 -17.09 30.84
C ALA A 1073 0.61 -16.99 29.97
N LYS A 1074 1.42 -15.95 30.17
CA LYS A 1074 2.69 -15.72 29.46
C LYS A 1074 3.84 -16.57 30.00
N GLU A 1075 3.94 -16.77 31.31
CA GLU A 1075 4.98 -17.58 31.95
C GLU A 1075 4.80 -19.06 31.63
N LEU A 1076 3.55 -19.55 31.65
CA LEU A 1076 3.19 -20.90 31.20
C LEU A 1076 3.55 -21.15 29.71
N SER A 1077 3.43 -20.12 28.85
CA SER A 1077 3.84 -20.20 27.43
C SER A 1077 5.36 -20.24 27.21
N CYS A 1078 6.17 -19.75 28.17
CA CYS A 1078 7.61 -19.60 28.00
C CYS A 1078 8.37 -20.86 28.46
N GLU A 1079 7.88 -21.52 29.52
CA GLU A 1079 8.46 -22.78 30.03
C GLU A 1079 8.29 -23.95 29.05
N ASP A 1080 7.13 -24.06 28.39
CA ASP A 1080 6.87 -25.11 27.39
C ASP A 1080 7.71 -24.94 26.12
N SER A 1081 8.05 -23.71 25.72
CA SER A 1081 8.98 -23.47 24.61
C SER A 1081 10.43 -23.87 24.95
N PHE A 1082 10.81 -23.94 26.22
CA PHE A 1082 12.15 -24.38 26.63
C PHE A 1082 12.23 -25.91 26.68
N MET A 1083 11.20 -26.57 27.20
CA MET A 1083 11.09 -28.03 27.22
C MET A 1083 11.01 -28.64 25.81
N MET A 1084 10.22 -28.02 24.90
CA MET A 1084 10.11 -28.48 23.51
C MET A 1084 11.41 -28.28 22.71
N ARG A 1085 12.20 -27.23 23.02
CA ARG A 1085 13.54 -27.05 22.42
C ARG A 1085 14.55 -28.05 22.96
N MET A 1086 14.43 -28.47 24.21
CA MET A 1086 15.28 -29.51 24.78
C MET A 1086 14.96 -30.90 24.20
N GLU A 1087 13.68 -31.26 24.03
CA GLU A 1087 13.28 -32.52 23.36
C GLU A 1087 13.70 -32.56 21.90
N ILE A 1088 13.61 -31.44 21.16
CA ILE A 1088 14.08 -31.36 19.77
C ILE A 1088 15.61 -31.49 19.70
N LEU A 1089 16.36 -30.88 20.64
CA LEU A 1089 17.82 -31.06 20.72
C LEU A 1089 18.21 -32.49 21.12
N GLN A 1090 17.43 -33.15 21.97
CA GLN A 1090 17.63 -34.54 22.35
C GLN A 1090 17.32 -35.50 21.19
N GLN A 1091 16.23 -35.27 20.44
CA GLN A 1091 15.90 -36.02 19.23
C GLN A 1091 16.90 -35.79 18.09
N ILE A 1092 17.40 -34.57 17.89
CA ILE A 1092 18.45 -34.28 16.90
C ILE A 1092 19.75 -34.98 17.30
N THR A 1093 20.09 -35.02 18.60
CA THR A 1093 21.30 -35.71 19.09
C THR A 1093 21.19 -37.23 18.95
N ILE A 1094 20.01 -37.82 19.21
CA ILE A 1094 19.72 -39.24 18.98
C ILE A 1094 19.76 -39.55 17.47
N TYR A 1095 19.18 -38.71 16.63
CA TYR A 1095 19.18 -38.88 15.18
C TYR A 1095 20.60 -38.79 14.58
N LEU A 1096 21.45 -37.87 15.08
CA LEU A 1096 22.85 -37.75 14.66
C LEU A 1096 23.71 -38.93 15.13
N LYS A 1097 23.54 -39.41 16.37
CA LYS A 1097 24.20 -40.64 16.85
C LYS A 1097 23.77 -41.89 16.08
N THR A 1098 22.51 -41.95 15.66
CA THR A 1098 21.98 -43.06 14.84
C THR A 1098 22.51 -43.03 13.40
N MET A 1099 22.83 -41.84 12.86
CA MET A 1099 23.51 -41.71 11.57
C MET A 1099 25.00 -42.08 11.63
N GLU A 1100 25.72 -41.69 12.69
CA GLU A 1100 27.13 -42.09 12.86
C GLU A 1100 27.29 -43.62 12.98
N SER A 1101 26.39 -44.29 13.70
CA SER A 1101 26.41 -45.76 13.81
C SER A 1101 26.03 -46.50 12.53
N LYS A 1102 25.41 -45.82 11.54
CA LYS A 1102 25.07 -46.40 10.22
C LYS A 1102 26.11 -46.11 9.13
N ILE A 1103 27.09 -45.25 9.41
CA ILE A 1103 28.21 -44.95 8.50
C ILE A 1103 29.46 -45.77 8.88
N LEU A 1104 29.48 -46.38 10.07
CA LEU A 1104 30.56 -47.24 10.59
C LEU A 1104 30.26 -48.76 10.52
N LEU A 1105 29.17 -49.15 9.86
CA LEU A 1105 28.82 -50.52 9.41
C LEU A 1105 28.66 -50.49 7.89
#